data_AF-A0A1M7BPL8-F1
#
_entry.id   AF-A0A1M7BPL8-F1
#
_cell.length_a   1.000
_cell.length_b   1.000
_cell.length_c   1.000
_cell.angle_alpha   90.00
_cell.angle_beta   90.00
_cell.angle_gamma   90.00
#
_symmetry.space_group_name_H-M   'P 1'
#
loop_
_entity.id
_entity.type
_entity.pdbx_description
1 polymer ?
#
loop_
_entity_poly.entity_id
_entity_poly.type
_entity_poly.pdbx_seq_one_letter_code
_entity_poly.pdbx_strand_id
1 'polypeptide(L)'
;MLNKIFVCAALGFAVSASAVEKKKIDFVVGVDGDFKAAMSKAASSGASESNHFVIFFPDGEYNIGSLTGDSNQMTTFTASNTSLVGQSADKTVLYNKSINEGISVTATLKVSANSVYMQDITLYNKANYGNEANCGSACRHDALMTVGDKLVYKNVKLLSTQDTYYTKLNNNKKGRSYWENGQIEGTVDFICGDGDVFFEGTNLVMRRSGGYITASQNNTDWGYVFNNTTITVTNSSFNGTFYLGRSWGTARTVFLNTKMIAQPTAEGWQKNMNSAPKVFGEYNSKDGNGNAVNTSKRRTYFDGSKDGSTATLKTVWDANDAAKYTLQNVLKGSDNWDPTKLTAQANTPKIEQQGAEIVWADDNNARAWVVFVNGKYKTNVTAPSFSLDGVATGSKITVRAANSRGGLGASSNEVATVDANATYYKVTLGETFGGKITTNLNGDKVMEGKEAVFTAAANAGWKFAGWSGKSAAGIDAEKSPVTIKATGDIELTAKFVGDGSNVFQAEDGIITNAAAESNNAGFNGTAFVNFAAGDLSMIQVPVYAEVAGEYEVVVRYANGSGNARSLAAAAPGVCSAGIDGCKSAESLSFAATTNWTTWETLSFKAKLAEGAGYMTFATVGGNDGPNLDQVELKLVKADGTTVIRGLATPGQQLVPTTRVRLFTLTGQLIRESVGSSVSTENLAPGMYLLQRGDGSLLRQQIIRVK
;
A
#
# COMPACT_ATOMS: atom_id res chain seq x y z
N MET A 1 -12.33 40.13 -22.13
CA MET A 1 -11.91 39.10 -23.10
C MET A 1 -11.97 37.76 -22.40
N LEU A 2 -12.84 36.86 -22.86
CA LEU A 2 -13.19 35.60 -22.18
C LEU A 2 -12.03 34.59 -22.18
N ASN A 3 -11.69 34.08 -21.00
CA ASN A 3 -10.85 32.91 -20.79
C ASN A 3 -11.59 31.65 -21.27
N LYS A 4 -11.11 31.01 -22.34
CA LYS A 4 -11.57 29.68 -22.76
C LYS A 4 -10.83 28.61 -21.97
N ILE A 5 -11.53 28.06 -20.98
CA ILE A 5 -11.17 26.80 -20.32
C ILE A 5 -11.42 25.68 -21.35
N PHE A 6 -10.35 25.01 -21.79
CA PHE A 6 -10.48 23.75 -22.52
C PHE A 6 -10.79 22.64 -21.51
N VAL A 7 -12.07 22.33 -21.33
CA VAL A 7 -12.49 21.07 -20.72
C VAL A 7 -12.34 19.99 -21.79
N CYS A 8 -11.30 19.17 -21.65
CA CYS A 8 -11.14 17.96 -22.44
C CYS A 8 -12.17 16.94 -21.93
N ALA A 9 -13.36 16.92 -22.54
CA ALA A 9 -14.34 15.88 -22.29
C ALA A 9 -13.78 14.56 -22.86
N ALA A 10 -13.27 13.71 -21.99
CA ALA A 10 -12.98 12.32 -22.31
C ALA A 10 -14.33 11.64 -22.59
N LEU A 11 -14.69 11.50 -23.87
CA LEU A 11 -15.68 10.51 -24.28
C LEU A 11 -15.11 9.13 -23.97
N GLY A 12 -15.46 8.61 -22.80
CA GLY A 12 -15.23 7.22 -22.43
C GLY A 12 -16.07 6.32 -23.33
N PHE A 13 -15.52 5.96 -24.49
CA PHE A 13 -15.89 4.67 -25.08
C PHE A 13 -15.38 3.61 -24.12
N ALA A 14 -16.28 3.05 -23.32
CA ALA A 14 -16.07 1.75 -22.71
C ALA A 14 -15.92 0.74 -23.85
N VAL A 15 -14.70 0.62 -24.37
CA VAL A 15 -14.31 -0.55 -25.15
C VAL A 15 -14.41 -1.68 -24.14
N SER A 16 -15.45 -2.50 -24.28
CA SER A 16 -15.56 -3.77 -23.58
C SER A 16 -14.29 -4.55 -23.89
N ALA A 17 -13.31 -4.50 -23.00
CA ALA A 17 -12.13 -5.34 -23.11
C ALA A 17 -12.65 -6.78 -23.11
N SER A 18 -12.37 -7.53 -24.18
CA SER A 18 -12.74 -8.94 -24.24
C SER A 18 -12.17 -9.64 -23.02
N ALA A 19 -12.99 -10.50 -22.39
CA ALA A 19 -12.54 -11.29 -21.25
C ALA A 19 -11.26 -12.05 -21.58
N VAL A 20 -10.34 -12.11 -20.61
CA VAL A 20 -9.12 -12.91 -20.72
C VAL A 20 -9.52 -14.38 -20.83
N GLU A 21 -8.97 -15.09 -21.82
CA GLU A 21 -9.23 -16.52 -22.00
C GLU A 21 -8.83 -17.30 -20.75
N LYS A 22 -9.75 -18.13 -20.26
CA LYS A 22 -9.51 -19.03 -19.12
C LYS A 22 -8.60 -20.17 -19.56
N LYS A 23 -7.35 -20.16 -19.10
CA LYS A 23 -6.34 -21.15 -19.45
C LYS A 23 -5.38 -21.36 -18.28
N LYS A 24 -5.14 -22.64 -17.96
CA LYS A 24 -4.16 -23.07 -16.94
C LYS A 24 -2.74 -22.60 -17.27
N ILE A 25 -1.87 -22.65 -16.28
CA ILE A 25 -0.43 -22.52 -16.47
C ILE A 25 0.06 -23.72 -17.29
N ASP A 26 0.88 -23.47 -18.31
CA ASP A 26 1.29 -24.49 -19.28
C ASP A 26 2.41 -25.40 -18.74
N PHE A 27 3.27 -24.87 -17.86
CA PHE A 27 4.35 -25.64 -17.24
C PHE A 27 4.71 -25.11 -15.85
N VAL A 28 4.77 -25.98 -14.85
CA VAL A 28 5.19 -25.67 -13.47
C VAL A 28 6.51 -26.37 -13.17
N VAL A 29 7.57 -25.58 -12.96
CA VAL A 29 8.90 -26.11 -12.69
C VAL A 29 8.92 -26.86 -11.35
N GLY A 30 9.46 -28.07 -11.35
CA GLY A 30 9.49 -28.99 -10.21
C GLY A 30 8.25 -29.89 -10.11
N VAL A 31 7.16 -29.60 -10.84
CA VAL A 31 5.96 -30.45 -10.91
C VAL A 31 5.91 -31.16 -12.26
N ASP A 32 6.02 -30.41 -13.36
CA ASP A 32 5.96 -30.95 -14.73
C ASP A 32 7.34 -31.31 -15.29
N GLY A 33 8.41 -30.91 -14.59
CA GLY A 33 9.81 -31.15 -14.94
C GLY A 33 10.71 -29.98 -14.55
N ASP A 34 11.96 -30.03 -14.97
CA ASP A 34 12.95 -28.97 -14.73
C ASP A 34 12.83 -27.82 -15.76
N PHE A 35 13.67 -26.79 -15.61
CA PHE A 35 13.65 -25.65 -16.52
C PHE A 35 14.10 -26.01 -17.95
N LYS A 36 14.92 -27.05 -18.13
CA LYS A 36 15.32 -27.51 -19.47
C LYS A 36 14.12 -28.07 -20.22
N ALA A 37 13.31 -28.89 -19.55
CA ALA A 37 12.05 -29.40 -20.10
C ALA A 37 11.07 -28.25 -20.41
N ALA A 38 10.95 -27.26 -19.51
CA ALA A 38 10.11 -26.09 -19.72
C ALA A 38 10.50 -25.31 -20.98
N MET A 39 11.80 -25.05 -21.18
CA MET A 39 12.33 -24.36 -22.37
C MET A 39 12.02 -25.12 -23.66
N SER A 40 12.23 -26.45 -23.68
CA SER A 40 11.91 -27.28 -24.84
C SER A 40 10.41 -27.25 -25.17
N LYS A 41 9.54 -27.34 -24.16
CA LYS A 41 8.08 -27.29 -24.35
C LYS A 41 7.62 -25.93 -24.86
N ALA A 42 8.14 -24.84 -24.30
CA ALA A 42 7.83 -23.49 -24.76
C ALA A 42 8.25 -23.30 -26.23
N ALA A 43 9.44 -23.76 -26.63
CA ALA A 43 9.93 -23.65 -28.00
C ALA A 43 9.08 -24.43 -29.02
N SER A 44 8.46 -25.55 -28.62
CA SER A 44 7.60 -26.37 -29.48
C SER A 44 6.10 -26.06 -29.35
N SER A 45 5.70 -25.08 -28.54
CA SER A 45 4.30 -24.86 -28.16
C SER A 45 3.42 -24.22 -29.24
N GLY A 46 4.04 -23.55 -30.22
CA GLY A 46 3.32 -22.69 -31.17
C GLY A 46 2.80 -21.38 -30.54
N ALA A 47 3.41 -20.92 -29.44
CA ALA A 47 2.98 -19.72 -28.72
C ALA A 47 2.92 -18.47 -29.60
N SER A 48 1.85 -17.68 -29.40
CA SER A 48 1.55 -16.46 -30.16
C SER A 48 1.17 -15.32 -29.22
N GLU A 49 0.99 -14.10 -29.75
CA GLU A 49 0.54 -12.96 -28.93
C GLU A 49 -0.84 -13.20 -28.29
N SER A 50 -1.71 -13.99 -28.93
CA SER A 50 -3.04 -14.37 -28.43
C SER A 50 -3.03 -15.64 -27.57
N ASN A 51 -2.02 -16.50 -27.69
CA ASN A 51 -1.88 -17.74 -26.93
C ASN A 51 -0.45 -17.84 -26.36
N HIS A 52 -0.22 -17.13 -25.26
CA HIS A 52 1.07 -17.09 -24.58
C HIS A 52 1.33 -18.38 -23.80
N PHE A 53 2.57 -18.84 -23.79
CA PHE A 53 2.99 -20.01 -23.00
C PHE A 53 3.50 -19.56 -21.63
N VAL A 54 2.97 -20.10 -20.54
CA VAL A 54 3.34 -19.68 -19.18
C VAL A 54 4.16 -20.76 -18.48
N ILE A 55 5.39 -20.42 -18.13
CA ILE A 55 6.25 -21.19 -17.23
C ILE A 55 6.17 -20.54 -15.84
N PHE A 56 5.70 -21.31 -14.86
CA PHE A 56 5.62 -20.89 -13.47
C PHE A 56 6.70 -21.56 -12.62
N PHE A 57 7.31 -20.76 -11.75
CA PHE A 57 8.32 -21.18 -10.81
C PHE A 57 7.79 -20.98 -9.39
N PRO A 58 7.49 -22.06 -8.65
CA PRO A 58 7.31 -21.97 -7.20
C PRO A 58 8.47 -21.27 -6.49
N ASP A 59 8.30 -20.91 -5.22
CA ASP A 59 9.41 -20.37 -4.42
C ASP A 59 10.55 -21.42 -4.33
N GLY A 60 11.77 -21.02 -4.63
CA GLY A 60 12.95 -21.88 -4.68
C GLY A 60 14.15 -21.24 -5.38
N GLU A 61 15.33 -21.82 -5.16
CA GLU A 61 16.55 -21.47 -5.91
C GLU A 61 16.80 -22.47 -7.05
N TYR A 62 17.00 -21.95 -8.26
CA TYR A 62 17.16 -22.72 -9.49
C TYR A 62 18.52 -22.41 -10.12
N ASN A 63 19.46 -23.37 -10.08
CA ASN A 63 20.76 -23.25 -10.76
C ASN A 63 20.63 -23.48 -12.27
N ILE A 64 20.09 -22.48 -12.98
CA ILE A 64 19.87 -22.60 -14.42
C ILE A 64 21.19 -22.64 -15.20
N GLY A 65 22.24 -22.00 -14.67
CA GLY A 65 23.55 -21.99 -15.33
C GLY A 65 24.17 -23.37 -15.46
N SER A 66 24.10 -24.19 -14.41
CA SER A 66 24.58 -25.58 -14.49
C SER A 66 23.63 -26.51 -15.25
N LEU A 67 22.32 -26.19 -15.27
CA LEU A 67 21.29 -27.03 -15.88
C LEU A 67 21.19 -26.85 -17.40
N THR A 68 21.25 -25.59 -17.86
CA THR A 68 20.98 -25.20 -19.26
C THR A 68 22.02 -24.26 -19.85
N GLY A 69 23.01 -23.84 -19.06
CA GLY A 69 24.05 -22.94 -19.53
C GLY A 69 25.10 -23.61 -20.41
N ASP A 70 25.83 -22.79 -21.15
CA ASP A 70 27.02 -23.19 -21.89
C ASP A 70 28.23 -23.46 -20.95
N SER A 71 29.44 -23.58 -21.52
CA SER A 71 30.67 -23.77 -20.73
C SER A 71 30.98 -22.62 -19.77
N ASN A 72 30.38 -21.44 -19.95
CA ASN A 72 30.47 -20.32 -19.04
C ASN A 72 29.24 -20.16 -18.13
N GLN A 73 28.35 -21.16 -18.13
CA GLN A 73 27.07 -21.18 -17.43
C GLN A 73 26.08 -20.08 -17.90
N MET A 74 26.18 -19.62 -19.15
CA MET A 74 25.20 -18.71 -19.72
C MET A 74 24.02 -19.48 -20.33
N THR A 75 22.82 -19.32 -19.76
CA THR A 75 21.59 -19.91 -20.30
C THR A 75 21.02 -19.02 -21.41
N THR A 76 20.80 -19.58 -22.61
CA THR A 76 20.13 -18.86 -23.72
C THR A 76 18.69 -19.31 -23.90
N PHE A 77 17.75 -18.37 -23.80
CA PHE A 77 16.31 -18.58 -23.97
C PHE A 77 15.82 -18.05 -25.32
N THR A 78 15.14 -18.88 -26.11
CA THR A 78 14.80 -18.59 -27.51
C THR A 78 13.29 -18.67 -27.83
N ALA A 79 12.44 -19.06 -26.87
CA ALA A 79 11.00 -19.18 -27.10
C ALA A 79 10.31 -17.81 -27.01
N SER A 80 9.76 -17.32 -28.13
CA SER A 80 8.98 -16.08 -28.14
C SER A 80 7.59 -16.29 -27.57
N ASN A 81 6.89 -15.20 -27.22
CA ASN A 81 5.53 -15.25 -26.63
C ASN A 81 5.44 -16.17 -25.40
N THR A 82 6.45 -16.11 -24.54
CA THR A 82 6.55 -16.95 -23.33
C THR A 82 6.67 -16.10 -22.07
N SER A 83 5.99 -16.51 -21.01
CA SER A 83 6.05 -15.90 -19.69
C SER A 83 6.89 -16.73 -18.74
N LEU A 84 7.77 -16.07 -17.98
CA LEU A 84 8.50 -16.63 -16.85
C LEU A 84 7.96 -15.96 -15.58
N VAL A 85 7.17 -16.69 -14.79
CA VAL A 85 6.48 -16.12 -13.63
C VAL A 85 6.92 -16.84 -12.37
N GLY A 86 7.45 -16.11 -11.40
CA GLY A 86 7.74 -16.64 -10.08
C GLY A 86 6.56 -16.57 -9.13
N GLN A 87 6.64 -17.38 -8.07
CA GLN A 87 5.73 -17.28 -6.94
C GLN A 87 6.03 -16.00 -6.15
N SER A 88 7.29 -15.63 -5.95
CA SER A 88 7.66 -14.35 -5.34
C SER A 88 9.05 -13.91 -5.76
N ALA A 89 9.23 -12.60 -5.99
CA ALA A 89 10.51 -12.04 -6.43
C ALA A 89 11.66 -12.41 -5.48
N ASP A 90 11.41 -12.41 -4.16
CA ASP A 90 12.45 -12.65 -3.15
C ASP A 90 12.87 -14.11 -3.01
N LYS A 91 12.00 -15.06 -3.37
CA LYS A 91 12.25 -16.48 -3.11
C LYS A 91 12.31 -17.32 -4.38
N THR A 92 11.83 -16.83 -5.51
CA THR A 92 12.05 -17.46 -6.82
C THR A 92 13.34 -16.90 -7.42
N VAL A 93 14.45 -17.60 -7.21
CA VAL A 93 15.78 -17.15 -7.62
C VAL A 93 16.32 -18.06 -8.72
N LEU A 94 16.48 -17.54 -9.93
CA LEU A 94 17.18 -18.22 -11.01
C LEU A 94 18.62 -17.70 -11.03
N TYR A 95 19.59 -18.61 -10.95
CA TYR A 95 20.99 -18.21 -10.80
C TYR A 95 21.96 -19.01 -11.68
N ASN A 96 23.11 -18.39 -11.92
CA ASN A 96 24.32 -19.04 -12.38
C ASN A 96 25.52 -18.54 -11.54
N LYS A 97 26.69 -19.11 -11.77
CA LYS A 97 27.97 -18.54 -11.34
C LYS A 97 28.91 -18.58 -12.52
N SER A 98 28.83 -17.55 -13.37
CA SER A 98 29.67 -17.46 -14.56
C SER A 98 31.17 -17.52 -14.20
N ILE A 99 31.96 -18.17 -15.07
CA ILE A 99 33.33 -18.57 -14.75
C ILE A 99 34.32 -17.54 -15.27
N ASN A 100 34.27 -17.30 -16.58
CA ASN A 100 35.09 -16.35 -17.29
C ASN A 100 34.35 -15.03 -17.39
N GLU A 101 35.03 -13.96 -16.97
CA GLU A 101 34.57 -12.58 -17.10
C GLU A 101 34.40 -12.20 -18.57
N GLY A 102 33.35 -11.41 -18.87
CA GLY A 102 33.15 -10.91 -20.23
C GLY A 102 31.73 -10.47 -20.54
N ILE A 103 31.61 -9.54 -21.49
CA ILE A 103 30.33 -9.09 -22.01
C ILE A 103 29.76 -10.14 -22.97
N SER A 104 28.43 -10.30 -22.99
CA SER A 104 27.69 -11.22 -23.88
C SER A 104 27.88 -12.72 -23.63
N VAL A 105 28.67 -13.12 -22.63
CA VAL A 105 29.02 -14.53 -22.37
C VAL A 105 28.76 -14.96 -20.92
N THR A 106 28.31 -14.05 -20.05
CA THR A 106 28.21 -14.29 -18.60
C THR A 106 26.77 -14.32 -18.07
N ALA A 107 25.80 -13.88 -18.87
CA ALA A 107 24.40 -13.71 -18.46
C ALA A 107 23.83 -14.93 -17.72
N THR A 108 23.23 -14.73 -16.55
CA THR A 108 22.38 -15.77 -15.94
C THR A 108 21.30 -16.21 -16.92
N LEU A 109 20.66 -15.25 -17.60
CA LEU A 109 19.73 -15.51 -18.67
C LEU A 109 19.97 -14.56 -19.85
N LYS A 110 20.18 -15.12 -21.03
CA LYS A 110 20.16 -14.41 -22.30
C LYS A 110 18.84 -14.64 -23.01
N VAL A 111 18.00 -13.61 -23.10
CA VAL A 111 16.71 -13.65 -23.81
C VAL A 111 16.93 -13.26 -25.27
N SER A 112 16.96 -14.28 -26.14
CA SER A 112 17.05 -14.16 -27.60
C SER A 112 15.70 -14.49 -28.26
N ALA A 113 14.64 -13.86 -27.77
CA ALA A 113 13.25 -14.11 -28.14
C ALA A 113 12.41 -12.83 -28.00
N ASN A 114 11.31 -12.71 -28.75
CA ASN A 114 10.42 -11.54 -28.70
C ASN A 114 9.21 -11.79 -27.78
N SER A 115 8.60 -10.71 -27.29
CA SER A 115 7.34 -10.77 -26.51
C SER A 115 7.44 -11.67 -25.26
N VAL A 116 8.61 -11.69 -24.63
CA VAL A 116 8.82 -12.38 -23.36
C VAL A 116 8.35 -11.50 -22.20
N TYR A 117 7.59 -12.11 -21.30
CA TYR A 117 7.10 -11.48 -20.08
C TYR A 117 7.77 -12.15 -18.87
N MET A 118 8.22 -11.37 -17.90
CA MET A 118 8.80 -11.88 -16.67
C MET A 118 8.19 -11.16 -15.48
N GLN A 119 7.73 -11.91 -14.47
CA GLN A 119 7.20 -11.34 -13.23
C GLN A 119 7.70 -12.11 -12.00
N ASP A 120 7.97 -11.39 -10.91
CA ASP A 120 8.23 -11.96 -9.57
C ASP A 120 9.42 -12.95 -9.55
N ILE A 121 10.51 -12.61 -10.26
CA ILE A 121 11.74 -13.43 -10.35
C ILE A 121 12.96 -12.60 -9.96
N THR A 122 13.89 -13.22 -9.23
CA THR A 122 15.27 -12.74 -9.12
C THR A 122 16.17 -13.48 -10.10
N LEU A 123 16.86 -12.76 -10.98
CA LEU A 123 18.00 -13.25 -11.75
C LEU A 123 19.29 -12.88 -11.03
N TYR A 124 20.07 -13.89 -10.64
CA TYR A 124 21.25 -13.70 -9.80
C TYR A 124 22.50 -14.32 -10.44
N ASN A 125 23.43 -13.48 -10.88
CA ASN A 125 24.77 -13.95 -11.22
C ASN A 125 25.65 -13.90 -9.97
N LYS A 126 25.97 -15.08 -9.43
CA LYS A 126 26.73 -15.21 -8.17
C LYS A 126 28.23 -14.95 -8.35
N ALA A 127 28.71 -14.67 -9.57
CA ALA A 127 30.11 -14.37 -9.82
C ALA A 127 30.49 -13.01 -9.21
N ASN A 128 31.37 -13.02 -8.20
CA ASN A 128 31.92 -11.86 -7.51
C ASN A 128 30.92 -10.92 -6.81
N TYR A 129 29.62 -11.20 -6.83
CA TYR A 129 28.61 -10.45 -6.10
C TYR A 129 28.88 -10.44 -4.59
N GLY A 130 28.90 -9.25 -3.98
CA GLY A 130 29.25 -9.06 -2.57
C GLY A 130 30.75 -9.17 -2.26
N ASN A 131 31.59 -9.43 -3.27
CA ASN A 131 33.04 -9.53 -3.16
C ASN A 131 33.71 -8.71 -4.27
N GLU A 132 33.11 -7.57 -4.62
CA GLU A 132 33.50 -6.76 -5.77
C GLU A 132 34.92 -6.18 -5.63
N ALA A 133 35.44 -6.09 -4.39
CA ALA A 133 36.82 -5.72 -4.08
C ALA A 133 37.86 -6.75 -4.59
N ASN A 134 37.45 -7.99 -4.83
CA ASN A 134 38.31 -9.05 -5.36
C ASN A 134 38.33 -9.07 -6.90
N CYS A 135 37.52 -8.23 -7.56
CA CYS A 135 37.59 -8.08 -9.01
C CYS A 135 38.84 -7.27 -9.38
N GLY A 136 39.48 -7.64 -10.50
CA GLY A 136 40.54 -6.83 -11.11
C GLY A 136 39.98 -5.55 -11.74
N SER A 137 40.57 -5.10 -12.85
CA SER A 137 40.13 -3.88 -13.55
C SER A 137 38.71 -3.96 -14.15
N ALA A 138 38.15 -5.16 -14.31
CA ALA A 138 36.80 -5.41 -14.82
C ALA A 138 36.13 -6.54 -14.05
N CYS A 139 34.80 -6.49 -13.94
CA CYS A 139 33.99 -7.51 -13.28
C CYS A 139 32.68 -7.79 -14.03
N ARG A 140 32.75 -7.93 -15.36
CA ARG A 140 31.55 -8.08 -16.21
C ARG A 140 30.95 -9.46 -16.03
N HIS A 141 29.80 -9.48 -15.37
CA HIS A 141 29.02 -10.68 -15.10
C HIS A 141 27.54 -10.33 -15.25
N ASP A 142 26.95 -10.50 -16.42
CA ASP A 142 25.58 -10.05 -16.66
C ASP A 142 24.60 -10.90 -15.82
N ALA A 143 23.55 -10.31 -15.25
CA ALA A 143 22.41 -11.08 -14.74
C ALA A 143 21.44 -11.36 -15.90
N LEU A 144 21.18 -10.35 -16.74
CA LEU A 144 20.27 -10.43 -17.86
C LEU A 144 20.91 -9.83 -19.11
N MET A 145 20.91 -10.60 -20.19
CA MET A 145 21.17 -10.09 -21.53
C MET A 145 19.91 -10.19 -22.39
N THR A 146 19.58 -9.15 -23.15
CA THR A 146 18.41 -9.17 -24.04
C THR A 146 18.76 -8.84 -25.47
N VAL A 147 18.22 -9.61 -26.41
CA VAL A 147 18.31 -9.36 -27.86
C VAL A 147 16.93 -9.11 -28.49
N GLY A 148 15.85 -9.47 -27.81
CA GLY A 148 14.49 -9.40 -28.34
C GLY A 148 13.81 -8.03 -28.33
N ASP A 149 12.64 -7.97 -28.98
CA ASP A 149 11.72 -6.83 -28.95
C ASP A 149 10.47 -7.15 -28.10
N LYS A 150 9.83 -6.12 -27.54
CA LYS A 150 8.63 -6.19 -26.70
C LYS A 150 8.80 -6.99 -25.40
N LEU A 151 9.91 -6.79 -24.70
CA LEU A 151 10.19 -7.49 -23.44
C LEU A 151 9.55 -6.76 -22.25
N VAL A 152 8.97 -7.49 -21.31
CA VAL A 152 8.32 -6.92 -20.12
C VAL A 152 8.85 -7.57 -18.85
N TYR A 153 9.23 -6.73 -17.87
CA TYR A 153 9.74 -7.14 -16.57
C TYR A 153 8.93 -6.44 -15.48
N LYS A 154 8.15 -7.20 -14.69
CA LYS A 154 7.35 -6.66 -13.59
C LYS A 154 7.82 -7.21 -12.26
N ASN A 155 8.24 -6.35 -11.33
CA ASN A 155 8.77 -6.79 -10.03
C ASN A 155 9.89 -7.85 -10.18
N VAL A 156 10.80 -7.63 -11.12
CA VAL A 156 11.97 -8.49 -11.36
C VAL A 156 13.18 -7.89 -10.66
N LYS A 157 14.04 -8.74 -10.08
CA LYS A 157 15.31 -8.31 -9.49
C LYS A 157 16.48 -8.82 -10.31
N LEU A 158 17.43 -7.95 -10.62
CA LEU A 158 18.72 -8.31 -11.21
C LEU A 158 19.82 -8.04 -10.20
N LEU A 159 20.54 -9.09 -9.82
CA LEU A 159 21.62 -9.03 -8.85
C LEU A 159 22.92 -9.43 -9.55
N SER A 160 23.80 -8.46 -9.79
CA SER A 160 25.16 -8.74 -10.24
C SER A 160 26.13 -7.59 -9.94
N THR A 161 27.25 -7.55 -10.65
CA THR A 161 28.35 -6.61 -10.48
C THR A 161 28.41 -5.64 -11.67
N GLN A 162 29.40 -5.72 -12.56
CA GLN A 162 29.48 -4.86 -13.74
C GLN A 162 28.65 -5.47 -14.89
N ASP A 163 28.04 -4.61 -15.70
CA ASP A 163 27.20 -4.99 -16.87
C ASP A 163 25.93 -5.80 -16.51
N THR A 164 25.40 -5.64 -15.29
CA THR A 164 24.27 -6.42 -14.75
C THR A 164 23.08 -6.62 -15.71
N TYR A 165 22.67 -5.57 -16.41
CA TYR A 165 21.66 -5.62 -17.47
C TYR A 165 22.25 -5.13 -18.79
N TYR A 166 22.48 -6.07 -19.71
CA TYR A 166 23.02 -5.78 -21.02
C TYR A 166 21.95 -5.90 -22.12
N THR A 167 21.62 -4.79 -22.76
CA THR A 167 20.63 -4.76 -23.85
C THR A 167 21.32 -4.68 -25.22
N LYS A 168 20.82 -5.47 -26.17
CA LYS A 168 21.29 -5.51 -27.54
C LYS A 168 20.12 -5.48 -28.52
N LEU A 169 20.17 -4.64 -29.53
CA LEU A 169 19.23 -4.62 -30.64
C LEU A 169 19.34 -5.94 -31.42
N ASN A 170 18.20 -6.49 -31.85
CA ASN A 170 18.20 -7.61 -32.78
C ASN A 170 18.72 -7.19 -34.17
N ASN A 171 18.85 -8.19 -35.05
CA ASN A 171 19.30 -8.00 -36.43
C ASN A 171 18.45 -7.01 -37.25
N ASN A 172 17.20 -6.77 -36.83
CA ASN A 172 16.29 -5.79 -37.45
C ASN A 172 16.35 -4.41 -36.78
N LYS A 173 17.35 -4.16 -35.92
CA LYS A 173 17.53 -2.93 -35.14
C LYS A 173 16.34 -2.61 -34.23
N LYS A 174 15.63 -3.63 -33.73
CA LYS A 174 14.57 -3.50 -32.72
C LYS A 174 15.04 -4.02 -31.36
N GLY A 175 14.56 -3.41 -30.28
CA GLY A 175 14.90 -3.80 -28.92
C GLY A 175 14.16 -2.97 -27.89
N ARG A 176 12.82 -3.05 -27.87
CA ARG A 176 12.01 -2.36 -26.88
C ARG A 176 11.80 -3.21 -25.63
N SER A 177 11.99 -2.60 -24.46
CA SER A 177 11.74 -3.25 -23.17
C SER A 177 11.02 -2.32 -22.19
N TYR A 178 10.17 -2.90 -21.34
CA TYR A 178 9.45 -2.19 -20.29
C TYR A 178 9.71 -2.84 -18.93
N TRP A 179 10.11 -2.02 -17.97
CA TRP A 179 10.28 -2.40 -16.57
C TRP A 179 9.21 -1.71 -15.74
N GLU A 180 8.49 -2.46 -14.91
CA GLU A 180 7.47 -1.94 -14.00
C GLU A 180 7.70 -2.49 -12.59
N ASN A 181 8.21 -1.64 -11.71
CA ASN A 181 8.70 -2.01 -10.39
C ASN A 181 9.84 -3.06 -10.45
N GLY A 182 10.53 -3.27 -9.34
CA GLY A 182 11.64 -4.22 -9.23
C GLY A 182 12.96 -3.53 -8.89
N GLN A 183 14.06 -4.25 -9.08
CA GLN A 183 15.37 -3.83 -8.59
C GLN A 183 16.49 -4.23 -9.55
N ILE A 184 17.44 -3.33 -9.78
CA ILE A 184 18.66 -3.64 -10.53
C ILE A 184 19.84 -3.17 -9.69
N GLU A 185 20.68 -4.12 -9.26
CA GLU A 185 21.89 -3.83 -8.51
C GLU A 185 23.15 -4.07 -9.32
N GLY A 186 24.11 -3.16 -9.23
CA GLY A 186 25.42 -3.38 -9.84
C GLY A 186 26.43 -2.30 -9.52
N THR A 187 27.51 -2.27 -10.31
CA THR A 187 28.70 -1.44 -10.04
C THR A 187 29.05 -0.50 -11.19
N VAL A 188 29.78 -0.98 -12.18
CA VAL A 188 30.15 -0.25 -13.40
C VAL A 188 29.15 -0.61 -14.47
N ASP A 189 28.68 0.40 -15.19
CA ASP A 189 27.88 0.25 -16.41
C ASP A 189 26.73 -0.74 -16.24
N PHE A 190 26.11 -0.78 -15.04
CA PHE A 190 25.30 -1.94 -14.70
C PHE A 190 23.99 -2.01 -15.48
N ILE A 191 23.62 -0.93 -16.20
CA ILE A 191 22.66 -0.94 -17.31
C ILE A 191 23.38 -0.44 -18.57
N CYS A 192 23.65 -1.32 -19.53
CA CYS A 192 24.48 -0.96 -20.68
C CYS A 192 23.96 -1.54 -22.00
N GLY A 193 24.44 -0.97 -23.10
CA GLY A 193 24.11 -1.41 -24.46
C GLY A 193 23.15 -0.50 -25.20
N ASP A 194 22.27 -1.09 -26.00
CA ASP A 194 21.34 -0.38 -26.89
C ASP A 194 19.89 -0.89 -26.84
N GLY A 195 18.94 -0.08 -27.32
CA GLY A 195 17.50 -0.33 -27.27
C GLY A 195 16.71 0.81 -26.64
N ASP A 196 15.41 0.81 -26.88
CA ASP A 196 14.47 1.74 -26.23
C ASP A 196 13.89 1.06 -25.00
N VAL A 197 14.35 1.47 -23.81
CA VAL A 197 13.96 0.85 -22.55
C VAL A 197 13.32 1.88 -21.65
N PHE A 198 12.10 1.59 -21.21
CA PHE A 198 11.37 2.43 -20.26
C PHE A 198 11.31 1.74 -18.90
N PHE A 199 11.86 2.38 -17.87
CA PHE A 199 11.83 1.92 -16.49
C PHE A 199 10.85 2.76 -15.69
N GLU A 200 9.83 2.12 -15.12
CA GLU A 200 8.82 2.74 -14.28
C GLU A 200 8.93 2.18 -12.86
N GLY A 201 9.21 3.03 -11.86
CA GLY A 201 9.21 2.61 -10.46
C GLY A 201 10.35 1.65 -10.06
N THR A 202 11.38 1.48 -10.89
CA THR A 202 12.51 0.58 -10.61
C THR A 202 13.45 1.16 -9.53
N ASN A 203 13.90 0.32 -8.60
CA ASN A 203 14.98 0.65 -7.66
C ASN A 203 16.35 0.34 -8.28
N LEU A 204 17.23 1.33 -8.33
CA LEU A 204 18.58 1.24 -8.89
C LEU A 204 19.58 1.29 -7.73
N VAL A 205 20.37 0.23 -7.55
CA VAL A 205 21.24 0.08 -6.37
C VAL A 205 22.71 0.05 -6.79
N MET A 206 23.45 1.10 -6.39
CA MET A 206 24.89 1.16 -6.59
C MET A 206 25.63 0.38 -5.50
N ARG A 207 26.44 -0.59 -5.91
CA ARG A 207 27.12 -1.54 -5.01
C ARG A 207 28.58 -1.22 -4.70
N ARG A 208 29.15 -0.15 -5.27
CA ARG A 208 30.54 0.23 -4.98
C ARG A 208 30.77 1.74 -5.01
N SER A 209 31.87 2.17 -4.39
CA SER A 209 32.42 3.52 -4.56
C SER A 209 32.96 3.69 -5.97
N GLY A 210 32.52 4.74 -6.65
CA GLY A 210 32.87 4.99 -8.05
C GLY A 210 32.18 4.00 -8.99
N GLY A 211 31.37 4.49 -9.92
CA GLY A 211 30.61 3.61 -10.82
C GLY A 211 29.71 4.40 -11.74
N TYR A 212 28.95 3.68 -12.56
CA TYR A 212 28.04 4.27 -13.55
C TYR A 212 26.76 3.46 -13.55
N ILE A 213 25.62 4.13 -13.37
CA ILE A 213 24.32 3.47 -13.52
C ILE A 213 24.15 3.04 -14.97
N THR A 214 24.41 3.95 -15.93
CA THR A 214 24.27 3.63 -17.35
C THR A 214 25.54 3.73 -18.18
N ALA A 215 25.63 2.86 -19.20
CA ALA A 215 26.57 2.99 -20.31
C ALA A 215 25.86 2.68 -21.64
N SER A 216 25.20 3.69 -22.19
CA SER A 216 24.36 3.56 -23.39
C SER A 216 25.15 3.76 -24.69
N GLN A 217 24.74 3.06 -25.75
CA GLN A 217 25.16 3.26 -27.13
C GLN A 217 23.97 3.38 -28.10
N ASN A 218 22.90 4.03 -27.67
CA ASN A 218 21.60 4.08 -28.35
C ASN A 218 21.58 4.92 -29.64
N ASN A 219 21.65 4.26 -30.80
CA ASN A 219 21.33 4.90 -32.08
C ASN A 219 19.83 4.85 -32.45
N THR A 220 18.97 4.54 -31.46
CA THR A 220 17.50 4.61 -31.56
C THR A 220 17.00 6.03 -31.24
N ASP A 221 15.70 6.24 -31.30
CA ASP A 221 15.11 7.56 -31.06
C ASP A 221 15.17 7.97 -29.58
N TRP A 222 14.96 7.02 -28.65
CA TRP A 222 14.69 7.32 -27.25
C TRP A 222 15.80 6.88 -26.29
N GLY A 223 16.29 5.64 -26.44
CA GLY A 223 17.27 5.04 -25.56
C GLY A 223 16.71 4.64 -24.20
N TYR A 224 17.46 4.90 -23.12
CA TYR A 224 17.02 4.55 -21.76
C TYR A 224 16.26 5.70 -21.09
N VAL A 225 15.06 5.41 -20.62
CA VAL A 225 14.18 6.37 -19.96
C VAL A 225 13.81 5.82 -18.59
N PHE A 226 14.30 6.45 -17.54
CA PHE A 226 14.01 6.11 -16.15
C PHE A 226 12.96 7.08 -15.63
N ASN A 227 11.77 6.59 -15.29
CA ASN A 227 10.69 7.40 -14.73
C ASN A 227 10.27 6.86 -13.36
N ASN A 228 10.03 7.77 -12.41
CA ASN A 228 9.64 7.44 -11.03
C ASN A 228 10.59 6.44 -10.35
N THR A 229 11.85 6.40 -10.77
CA THR A 229 12.84 5.46 -10.23
C THR A 229 13.39 5.93 -8.90
N THR A 230 13.90 4.99 -8.10
CA THR A 230 14.62 5.31 -6.86
C THR A 230 16.09 4.92 -7.01
N ILE A 231 17.02 5.76 -6.56
CA ILE A 231 18.46 5.47 -6.53
C ILE A 231 18.91 5.30 -5.08
N THR A 232 19.51 4.15 -4.79
CA THR A 232 20.07 3.79 -3.47
C THR A 232 21.50 3.26 -3.61
N VAL A 233 22.17 3.06 -2.46
CA VAL A 233 23.51 2.47 -2.37
C VAL A 233 23.50 1.37 -1.31
N THR A 234 24.31 0.33 -1.51
CA THR A 234 24.48 -0.73 -0.49
C THR A 234 25.31 -0.29 0.70
N ASN A 235 26.10 0.78 0.55
CA ASN A 235 26.90 1.39 1.60
C ASN A 235 26.81 2.91 1.48
N SER A 236 26.49 3.60 2.59
CA SER A 236 26.29 5.05 2.62
C SER A 236 27.52 5.84 2.16
N SER A 237 28.74 5.29 2.31
CA SER A 237 29.98 5.91 1.81
C SER A 237 30.06 6.04 0.29
N PHE A 238 29.19 5.34 -0.46
CA PHE A 238 29.13 5.43 -1.92
C PHE A 238 28.30 6.63 -2.41
N ASN A 239 27.54 7.27 -1.53
CA ASN A 239 26.78 8.47 -1.86
C ASN A 239 27.72 9.59 -2.35
N GLY A 240 27.39 10.20 -3.50
CA GLY A 240 28.20 11.24 -4.12
C GLY A 240 29.42 10.74 -4.91
N THR A 241 29.63 9.41 -5.03
CA THR A 241 30.84 8.85 -5.66
C THR A 241 30.61 8.32 -7.08
N PHE A 242 29.35 8.07 -7.48
CA PHE A 242 29.00 7.47 -8.76
C PHE A 242 28.41 8.47 -9.75
N TYR A 243 28.27 8.06 -11.01
CA TYR A 243 27.63 8.86 -12.05
C TYR A 243 26.31 8.22 -12.51
N LEU A 244 25.37 9.06 -12.95
CA LEU A 244 24.13 8.65 -13.62
C LEU A 244 24.43 7.86 -14.90
N GLY A 245 25.51 8.21 -15.60
CA GLY A 245 25.92 7.44 -16.76
C GLY A 245 27.13 7.99 -17.50
N ARG A 246 27.54 7.23 -18.52
CA ARG A 246 28.59 7.56 -19.48
C ARG A 246 28.27 7.04 -20.88
N SER A 247 28.95 7.57 -21.88
CA SER A 247 28.57 7.38 -23.28
C SER A 247 29.40 6.27 -23.96
N TRP A 248 28.93 5.03 -23.87
CA TRP A 248 29.61 3.89 -24.50
C TRP A 248 29.60 3.97 -26.03
N GLY A 249 28.56 4.57 -26.59
CA GLY A 249 28.47 4.99 -27.97
C GLY A 249 27.62 6.25 -28.04
N THR A 250 26.77 6.39 -29.05
CA THR A 250 25.86 7.54 -29.21
C THR A 250 24.76 7.57 -28.15
N ALA A 251 25.11 7.79 -26.88
CA ALA A 251 24.23 7.55 -25.74
C ALA A 251 22.98 8.42 -25.75
N ARG A 252 21.87 7.81 -25.34
CA ARG A 252 20.62 8.48 -25.00
C ARG A 252 20.12 7.93 -23.68
N THR A 253 20.10 8.78 -22.65
CA THR A 253 19.67 8.41 -21.29
C THR A 253 18.96 9.58 -20.62
N VAL A 254 17.81 9.30 -20.00
CA VAL A 254 16.97 10.30 -19.35
C VAL A 254 16.50 9.80 -17.98
N PHE A 255 16.58 10.64 -16.95
CA PHE A 255 15.99 10.41 -15.62
C PHE A 255 14.86 11.41 -15.35
N LEU A 256 13.65 10.92 -15.14
CA LEU A 256 12.44 11.69 -14.88
C LEU A 256 11.89 11.34 -13.51
N ASN A 257 11.47 12.34 -12.73
CA ASN A 257 10.78 12.15 -11.45
C ASN A 257 11.51 11.20 -10.49
N THR A 258 12.84 11.24 -10.50
CA THR A 258 13.67 10.24 -9.81
C THR A 258 13.90 10.60 -8.35
N LYS A 259 13.66 9.66 -7.44
CA LYS A 259 13.97 9.78 -6.01
C LYS A 259 15.41 9.33 -5.74
N MET A 260 16.31 10.27 -5.52
CA MET A 260 17.72 10.04 -5.21
C MET A 260 17.95 10.00 -3.70
N ILE A 261 17.72 8.82 -3.09
CA ILE A 261 18.13 8.58 -1.69
C ILE A 261 19.66 8.67 -1.59
N ALA A 262 20.35 8.07 -2.56
CA ALA A 262 21.75 8.35 -2.83
C ALA A 262 21.88 9.22 -4.09
N GLN A 263 22.73 10.23 -4.04
CA GLN A 263 22.94 11.18 -5.13
C GLN A 263 24.24 10.84 -5.89
N PRO A 264 24.31 11.12 -7.20
CA PRO A 264 25.55 10.99 -7.96
C PRO A 264 26.54 12.08 -7.55
N THR A 265 27.74 12.08 -8.16
CA THR A 265 28.65 13.22 -8.15
C THR A 265 27.93 14.52 -8.52
N ALA A 266 28.48 15.67 -8.13
CA ALA A 266 27.86 16.96 -8.42
C ALA A 266 27.68 17.18 -9.94
N GLU A 267 28.63 16.70 -10.74
CA GLU A 267 28.61 16.73 -12.20
C GLU A 267 27.52 15.84 -12.80
N GLY A 268 27.09 14.80 -12.06
CA GLY A 268 26.04 13.84 -12.43
C GLY A 268 26.44 12.87 -13.53
N TRP A 269 27.03 13.38 -14.62
CA TRP A 269 27.39 12.65 -15.82
C TRP A 269 28.90 12.63 -16.04
N GLN A 270 29.40 11.49 -16.53
CA GLN A 270 30.82 11.37 -16.83
C GLN A 270 31.21 12.20 -18.05
N LYS A 271 32.39 12.84 -18.00
CA LYS A 271 32.86 13.73 -19.08
C LYS A 271 33.05 13.00 -20.40
N ASN A 272 33.72 11.86 -20.36
CA ASN A 272 34.25 11.21 -21.54
C ASN A 272 34.22 9.68 -21.45
N MET A 273 33.99 9.06 -22.60
CA MET A 273 34.15 7.62 -22.85
C MET A 273 34.40 7.44 -24.35
N ASN A 274 33.69 6.55 -25.06
CA ASN A 274 34.04 6.26 -26.45
C ASN A 274 33.65 7.41 -27.39
N SER A 275 32.43 7.93 -27.25
CA SER A 275 31.91 9.04 -28.03
C SER A 275 31.17 10.05 -27.14
N ALA A 276 30.88 11.24 -27.64
CA ALA A 276 29.99 12.18 -26.99
C ALA A 276 28.53 11.67 -27.03
N PRO A 277 27.74 11.90 -25.96
CA PRO A 277 26.34 11.52 -25.90
C PRO A 277 25.50 12.35 -26.88
N LYS A 278 24.39 11.76 -27.34
CA LYS A 278 23.36 12.48 -28.10
C LYS A 278 22.32 13.11 -27.17
N VAL A 279 21.96 12.40 -26.10
CA VAL A 279 21.00 12.87 -25.10
C VAL A 279 21.44 12.42 -23.72
N PHE A 280 21.64 13.38 -22.83
CA PHE A 280 21.58 13.19 -21.38
C PHE A 280 20.64 14.23 -20.80
N GLY A 281 19.75 13.79 -19.91
CA GLY A 281 18.72 14.65 -19.36
C GLY A 281 18.25 14.17 -17.99
N GLU A 282 17.96 15.11 -17.10
CA GLU A 282 17.22 14.86 -15.88
C GLU A 282 16.14 15.91 -15.64
N TYR A 283 15.02 15.49 -15.07
CA TYR A 283 13.89 16.35 -14.72
C TYR A 283 13.27 15.93 -13.39
N ASN A 284 12.97 16.92 -12.54
CA ASN A 284 12.22 16.74 -11.29
C ASN A 284 12.81 15.67 -10.35
N SER A 285 14.14 15.60 -10.27
CA SER A 285 14.86 14.75 -9.31
C SER A 285 14.66 15.28 -7.89
N LYS A 286 14.27 14.39 -6.97
CA LYS A 286 14.08 14.69 -5.54
C LYS A 286 15.01 13.87 -4.67
N ASP A 287 15.45 14.39 -3.54
CA ASP A 287 16.24 13.64 -2.57
C ASP A 287 15.37 12.67 -1.74
N GLY A 288 16.01 11.93 -0.82
CA GLY A 288 15.31 11.00 0.08
C GLY A 288 14.20 11.65 0.93
N ASN A 289 14.31 12.96 1.21
CA ASN A 289 13.38 13.76 2.00
C ASN A 289 12.32 14.46 1.15
N GLY A 290 12.36 14.31 -0.19
CA GLY A 290 11.43 14.93 -1.12
C GLY A 290 11.80 16.34 -1.59
N ASN A 291 12.96 16.88 -1.21
CA ASN A 291 13.44 18.17 -1.69
C ASN A 291 14.04 18.06 -3.09
N ALA A 292 14.10 19.16 -3.83
CA ALA A 292 14.77 19.18 -5.12
C ALA A 292 16.28 18.89 -4.98
N VAL A 293 16.80 17.99 -5.83
CA VAL A 293 18.25 17.73 -5.92
C VAL A 293 18.97 18.95 -6.50
N ASN A 294 20.13 19.33 -5.94
CA ASN A 294 20.94 20.42 -6.50
C ASN A 294 21.63 19.97 -7.79
N THR A 295 21.20 20.55 -8.91
CA THR A 295 21.70 20.24 -10.26
C THR A 295 22.57 21.34 -10.87
N SER A 296 22.94 22.38 -10.11
CA SER A 296 23.69 23.55 -10.61
C SER A 296 25.05 23.23 -11.22
N LYS A 297 25.64 22.08 -10.84
CA LYS A 297 26.95 21.61 -11.32
C LYS A 297 26.85 20.53 -12.40
N ARG A 298 25.64 20.19 -12.86
CA ARG A 298 25.46 19.14 -13.86
C ARG A 298 26.23 19.47 -15.13
N ARG A 299 26.96 18.47 -15.60
CA ARG A 299 27.82 18.60 -16.77
C ARG A 299 26.99 18.91 -18.01
N THR A 300 27.47 19.85 -18.82
CA THR A 300 26.86 20.20 -20.10
C THR A 300 27.77 19.90 -21.28
N TYR A 301 29.10 19.94 -21.10
CA TYR A 301 30.07 19.60 -22.14
C TYR A 301 30.60 18.16 -21.99
N PHE A 302 30.67 17.45 -23.12
CA PHE A 302 31.12 16.07 -23.23
C PHE A 302 32.06 15.90 -24.42
N ASP A 303 33.04 14.99 -24.27
CA ASP A 303 33.96 14.62 -25.35
C ASP A 303 34.08 13.10 -25.50
N GLY A 304 34.21 12.64 -26.75
CA GLY A 304 34.44 11.27 -27.13
C GLY A 304 35.93 10.98 -27.18
N SER A 305 36.47 10.32 -26.16
CA SER A 305 37.90 10.09 -26.07
C SER A 305 38.42 9.07 -27.08
N LYS A 306 37.54 8.32 -27.77
CA LYS A 306 37.94 7.38 -28.83
C LYS A 306 37.58 7.86 -30.23
N ASP A 307 36.46 8.54 -30.43
CA ASP A 307 36.01 8.99 -31.75
C ASP A 307 36.21 10.50 -32.02
N GLY A 308 36.67 11.26 -31.02
CA GLY A 308 36.91 12.70 -31.13
C GLY A 308 35.64 13.56 -31.20
N SER A 309 34.45 12.98 -31.06
CA SER A 309 33.19 13.73 -31.08
C SER A 309 33.05 14.62 -29.85
N THR A 310 32.26 15.69 -29.96
CA THR A 310 31.96 16.57 -28.82
C THR A 310 30.48 16.91 -28.80
N ALA A 311 29.94 17.19 -27.61
CA ALA A 311 28.56 17.63 -27.45
C ALA A 311 28.44 18.65 -26.30
N THR A 312 27.61 19.67 -26.51
CA THR A 312 27.11 20.53 -25.44
C THR A 312 25.61 20.30 -25.31
N LEU A 313 25.16 19.77 -24.18
CA LEU A 313 23.79 19.34 -23.93
C LEU A 313 23.16 20.13 -22.79
N LYS A 314 21.86 20.41 -22.92
CA LYS A 314 21.00 20.77 -21.78
C LYS A 314 20.72 19.48 -21.00
N THR A 315 21.42 19.27 -19.88
CA THR A 315 21.27 18.06 -19.06
C THR A 315 20.27 18.19 -17.92
N VAL A 316 19.86 19.41 -17.59
CA VAL A 316 18.75 19.70 -16.66
C VAL A 316 17.58 20.24 -17.46
N TRP A 317 16.48 19.51 -17.45
CA TRP A 317 15.33 19.74 -18.32
C TRP A 317 14.23 20.55 -17.65
N ASP A 318 13.34 21.09 -18.48
CA ASP A 318 12.06 21.65 -18.05
C ASP A 318 10.91 20.68 -18.38
N ALA A 319 9.69 21.07 -18.02
CA ALA A 319 8.49 20.25 -18.22
C ALA A 319 8.21 19.95 -19.71
N ASN A 320 8.57 20.85 -20.64
CA ASN A 320 8.30 20.65 -22.07
C ASN A 320 9.25 19.60 -22.67
N ASP A 321 10.49 19.56 -22.20
CA ASP A 321 11.43 18.50 -22.58
C ASP A 321 10.98 17.15 -22.02
N ALA A 322 10.61 17.10 -20.73
CA ALA A 322 10.14 15.89 -20.08
C ALA A 322 8.84 15.33 -20.70
N ALA A 323 7.90 16.20 -21.10
CA ALA A 323 6.61 15.80 -21.69
C ALA A 323 6.74 15.02 -23.02
N LYS A 324 7.90 15.07 -23.68
CA LYS A 324 8.17 14.27 -24.90
C LYS A 324 8.38 12.78 -24.57
N TYR A 325 8.91 12.48 -23.39
CA TYR A 325 9.37 11.15 -22.96
C TYR A 325 8.30 10.38 -22.18
N THR A 326 7.10 10.25 -22.75
CA THR A 326 6.05 9.39 -22.19
C THR A 326 6.26 7.93 -22.57
N LEU A 327 5.76 6.99 -21.76
CA LEU A 327 5.79 5.56 -22.06
C LEU A 327 5.27 5.26 -23.47
N GLN A 328 4.16 5.89 -23.84
CA GLN A 328 3.55 5.72 -25.16
C GLN A 328 4.47 6.23 -26.27
N ASN A 329 5.07 7.41 -26.15
CA ASN A 329 5.98 7.90 -27.19
C ASN A 329 7.22 7.02 -27.35
N VAL A 330 7.76 6.53 -26.24
CA VAL A 330 8.99 5.72 -26.22
C VAL A 330 8.75 4.32 -26.78
N LEU A 331 7.63 3.66 -26.42
CA LEU A 331 7.45 2.23 -26.69
C LEU A 331 6.43 1.90 -27.79
N LYS A 332 5.52 2.81 -28.16
CA LYS A 332 4.45 2.52 -29.13
C LYS A 332 4.96 1.97 -30.46
N GLY A 333 6.12 2.44 -30.93
CA GLY A 333 6.64 2.11 -32.25
C GLY A 333 5.60 2.35 -33.36
N SER A 334 5.73 1.62 -34.47
CA SER A 334 4.73 1.62 -35.55
C SER A 334 3.52 0.71 -35.28
N ASP A 335 3.58 -0.11 -34.23
CA ASP A 335 2.61 -1.15 -33.91
C ASP A 335 1.73 -0.82 -32.69
N ASN A 336 1.80 0.42 -32.18
CA ASN A 336 1.08 0.90 -30.99
C ASN A 336 1.25 -0.01 -29.76
N TRP A 337 2.46 -0.55 -29.56
CA TRP A 337 2.74 -1.45 -28.45
C TRP A 337 2.54 -0.76 -27.10
N ASP A 338 1.62 -1.31 -26.31
CA ASP A 338 1.30 -0.84 -24.97
C ASP A 338 1.56 -1.97 -23.95
N PRO A 339 2.70 -1.95 -23.25
CA PRO A 339 3.03 -2.99 -22.30
C PRO A 339 2.21 -2.94 -21.00
N THR A 340 1.56 -1.81 -20.68
CA THR A 340 0.79 -1.66 -19.43
C THR A 340 -0.44 -2.57 -19.40
N LYS A 341 -1.00 -2.88 -20.57
CA LYS A 341 -2.07 -3.88 -20.73
C LYS A 341 -1.61 -5.30 -20.38
N LEU A 342 -0.31 -5.58 -20.51
CA LEU A 342 0.28 -6.88 -20.20
C LEU A 342 0.65 -7.01 -18.72
N THR A 343 0.91 -5.88 -18.05
CA THR A 343 1.24 -5.84 -16.61
C THR A 343 0.02 -5.66 -15.71
N ALA A 344 -1.13 -5.26 -16.26
CA ALA A 344 -2.40 -5.16 -15.56
C ALA A 344 -2.68 -6.45 -14.76
N GLN A 345 -3.02 -6.29 -13.48
CA GLN A 345 -3.29 -7.40 -12.58
C GLN A 345 -4.78 -7.67 -12.50
N ALA A 346 -5.15 -8.94 -12.34
CA ALA A 346 -6.51 -9.32 -12.01
C ALA A 346 -6.85 -8.91 -10.57
N ASN A 347 -8.15 -8.88 -10.24
CA ASN A 347 -8.60 -8.54 -8.90
C ASN A 347 -8.12 -9.58 -7.88
N THR A 348 -7.89 -9.11 -6.65
CA THR A 348 -7.50 -9.99 -5.54
C THR A 348 -8.70 -10.89 -5.18
N PRO A 349 -8.56 -12.23 -5.24
CA PRO A 349 -9.66 -13.12 -4.86
C PRO A 349 -10.01 -12.94 -3.39
N LYS A 350 -11.30 -13.05 -3.06
CA LYS A 350 -11.76 -13.27 -1.69
C LYS A 350 -12.26 -14.70 -1.60
N ILE A 351 -11.61 -15.51 -0.78
CA ILE A 351 -11.87 -16.94 -0.69
C ILE A 351 -12.62 -17.29 0.59
N GLU A 352 -13.41 -18.36 0.52
CA GLU A 352 -14.08 -18.95 1.68
C GLU A 352 -14.18 -20.47 1.51
N GLN A 353 -14.23 -21.20 2.64
CA GLN A 353 -14.54 -22.62 2.60
C GLN A 353 -16.06 -22.84 2.64
N GLN A 354 -16.57 -23.56 1.65
CA GLN A 354 -17.94 -24.07 1.56
C GLN A 354 -17.91 -25.60 1.47
N GLY A 355 -18.20 -26.28 2.59
CA GLY A 355 -18.09 -27.74 2.67
C GLY A 355 -16.67 -28.23 2.35
N ALA A 356 -16.56 -29.05 1.30
CA ALA A 356 -15.29 -29.65 0.83
C ALA A 356 -14.55 -28.79 -0.22
N GLU A 357 -15.01 -27.57 -0.50
CA GLU A 357 -14.40 -26.68 -1.49
C GLU A 357 -13.95 -25.35 -0.85
N ILE A 358 -12.90 -24.77 -1.41
CA ILE A 358 -12.60 -23.34 -1.30
C ILE A 358 -13.16 -22.68 -2.55
N VAL A 359 -13.97 -21.63 -2.39
CA VAL A 359 -14.64 -20.93 -3.50
C VAL A 359 -14.34 -19.44 -3.47
N TRP A 360 -14.47 -18.78 -4.62
CA TRP A 360 -14.37 -17.33 -4.78
C TRP A 360 -15.21 -16.84 -5.97
N ALA A 361 -15.28 -15.52 -6.17
CA ALA A 361 -15.95 -14.95 -7.33
C ALA A 361 -15.10 -15.05 -8.60
N ASP A 362 -15.72 -15.32 -9.75
CA ASP A 362 -15.03 -15.27 -11.04
C ASP A 362 -14.57 -13.83 -11.38
N ASP A 363 -13.51 -13.71 -12.18
CA ASP A 363 -12.96 -12.46 -12.69
C ASP A 363 -12.59 -12.61 -14.17
N ASN A 364 -13.22 -11.81 -15.03
CA ASN A 364 -12.96 -11.78 -16.47
C ASN A 364 -11.53 -11.33 -16.83
N ASN A 365 -10.77 -10.76 -15.90
CA ASN A 365 -9.37 -10.38 -16.11
C ASN A 365 -8.38 -11.47 -15.67
N ALA A 366 -8.87 -12.52 -14.98
CA ALA A 366 -8.05 -13.64 -14.54
C ALA A 366 -8.07 -14.76 -15.58
N ARG A 367 -6.90 -15.20 -16.05
CA ARG A 367 -6.79 -16.40 -16.93
C ARG A 367 -6.90 -17.71 -16.14
N ALA A 368 -6.44 -17.69 -14.89
CA ALA A 368 -6.44 -18.82 -13.97
C ALA A 368 -6.22 -18.32 -12.54
N TRP A 369 -6.34 -19.22 -11.57
CA TRP A 369 -5.97 -18.97 -10.18
C TRP A 369 -4.98 -20.01 -9.71
N VAL A 370 -3.94 -19.56 -9.02
CA VAL A 370 -2.94 -20.42 -8.40
C VAL A 370 -3.28 -20.57 -6.93
N VAL A 371 -3.38 -21.82 -6.48
CA VAL A 371 -3.73 -22.18 -5.12
C VAL A 371 -2.48 -22.57 -4.36
N PHE A 372 -2.31 -22.00 -3.18
CA PHE A 372 -1.23 -22.31 -2.26
C PHE A 372 -1.79 -22.96 -0.99
N VAL A 373 -1.14 -24.01 -0.52
CA VAL A 373 -1.43 -24.67 0.75
C VAL A 373 -0.21 -24.52 1.64
N ASN A 374 -0.36 -23.88 2.80
CA ASN A 374 0.72 -23.52 3.71
C ASN A 374 1.86 -22.76 2.99
N GLY A 375 1.49 -21.85 2.08
CA GLY A 375 2.42 -21.06 1.28
C GLY A 375 3.15 -21.81 0.17
N LYS A 376 2.86 -23.10 -0.05
CA LYS A 376 3.45 -23.90 -1.14
C LYS A 376 2.48 -24.05 -2.29
N TYR A 377 2.98 -23.98 -3.52
CA TYR A 377 2.19 -24.26 -4.72
C TYR A 377 1.50 -25.63 -4.58
N LYS A 378 0.17 -25.66 -4.78
CA LYS A 378 -0.63 -26.89 -4.77
C LYS A 378 -1.16 -27.21 -6.16
N THR A 379 -1.78 -26.24 -6.82
CA THR A 379 -2.37 -26.42 -8.16
C THR A 379 -2.68 -25.07 -8.81
N ASN A 380 -3.11 -25.10 -10.07
CA ASN A 380 -3.77 -23.99 -10.72
C ASN A 380 -5.08 -24.43 -11.40
N VAL A 381 -6.11 -23.60 -11.29
CA VAL A 381 -7.48 -23.88 -11.72
C VAL A 381 -8.02 -22.75 -12.58
N THR A 382 -9.00 -23.08 -13.43
CA THR A 382 -9.73 -22.13 -14.30
C THR A 382 -11.19 -21.97 -13.89
N ALA A 383 -11.67 -22.78 -12.95
CA ALA A 383 -12.92 -22.55 -12.25
C ALA A 383 -12.63 -21.79 -10.96
N PRO A 384 -13.58 -20.98 -10.46
CA PRO A 384 -13.38 -20.20 -9.23
C PRO A 384 -13.61 -21.04 -7.96
N SER A 385 -13.12 -22.28 -7.97
CA SER A 385 -13.15 -23.20 -6.83
C SER A 385 -11.95 -24.15 -6.80
N PHE A 386 -11.72 -24.73 -5.63
CA PHE A 386 -10.67 -25.70 -5.37
C PHE A 386 -11.13 -26.73 -4.33
N SER A 387 -11.10 -28.01 -4.70
CA SER A 387 -11.39 -29.13 -3.81
C SER A 387 -10.35 -29.27 -2.69
N LEU A 388 -10.82 -29.47 -1.47
CA LEU A 388 -10.00 -29.76 -0.29
C LEU A 388 -9.62 -31.24 -0.16
N ASP A 389 -9.88 -32.07 -1.17
CA ASP A 389 -9.50 -33.47 -1.17
C ASP A 389 -7.98 -33.65 -0.94
N GLY A 390 -7.64 -34.42 0.10
CA GLY A 390 -6.25 -34.63 0.50
C GLY A 390 -5.56 -33.41 1.12
N VAL A 391 -6.31 -32.37 1.51
CA VAL A 391 -5.82 -31.24 2.28
C VAL A 391 -6.15 -31.45 3.76
N ALA A 392 -5.13 -31.46 4.63
CA ALA A 392 -5.33 -31.66 6.06
C ALA A 392 -6.07 -30.47 6.70
N THR A 393 -6.95 -30.75 7.67
CA THR A 393 -7.57 -29.74 8.54
C THR A 393 -6.52 -28.86 9.21
N GLY A 394 -6.78 -27.55 9.29
CA GLY A 394 -5.86 -26.55 9.83
C GLY A 394 -4.82 -26.05 8.82
N SER A 395 -4.79 -26.59 7.58
CA SER A 395 -3.93 -26.06 6.52
C SER A 395 -4.38 -24.66 6.11
N LYS A 396 -3.43 -23.77 5.85
CA LYS A 396 -3.68 -22.39 5.42
C LYS A 396 -3.77 -22.32 3.90
N ILE A 397 -4.90 -21.89 3.37
CA ILE A 397 -5.14 -21.73 1.93
C ILE A 397 -5.05 -20.26 1.57
N THR A 398 -4.33 -19.98 0.49
CA THR A 398 -4.39 -18.69 -0.21
C THR A 398 -4.49 -18.92 -1.71
N VAL A 399 -5.08 -17.96 -2.41
CA VAL A 399 -5.27 -18.02 -3.86
C VAL A 399 -4.82 -16.70 -4.48
N ARG A 400 -4.13 -16.78 -5.62
CA ARG A 400 -3.73 -15.60 -6.41
C ARG A 400 -4.28 -15.73 -7.82
N ALA A 401 -4.91 -14.66 -8.31
CA ALA A 401 -5.37 -14.59 -9.69
C ALA A 401 -4.19 -14.31 -10.63
N ALA A 402 -4.13 -15.01 -11.76
CA ALA A 402 -3.12 -14.82 -12.79
C ALA A 402 -3.69 -13.93 -13.90
N ASN A 403 -2.95 -12.88 -14.29
CA ASN A 403 -3.34 -11.98 -15.38
C ASN A 403 -3.20 -12.64 -16.76
N SER A 404 -3.43 -11.89 -17.85
CA SER A 404 -3.33 -12.38 -19.24
C SER A 404 -1.95 -12.91 -19.67
N ARG A 405 -0.91 -12.72 -18.85
CA ARG A 405 0.45 -13.25 -19.03
C ARG A 405 0.86 -14.25 -17.93
N GLY A 406 -0.09 -14.68 -17.10
CA GLY A 406 0.18 -15.61 -16.02
C GLY A 406 0.79 -14.97 -14.77
N GLY A 407 1.14 -13.67 -14.81
CA GLY A 407 1.64 -12.91 -13.68
C GLY A 407 0.62 -12.89 -12.54
N LEU A 408 1.06 -13.18 -11.32
CA LEU A 408 0.16 -13.35 -10.18
C LEU A 408 -0.12 -12.01 -9.46
N GLY A 409 -1.39 -11.71 -9.22
CA GLY A 409 -1.83 -10.56 -8.43
C GLY A 409 -1.56 -10.70 -6.93
N ALA A 410 -2.15 -9.84 -6.12
CA ALA A 410 -2.02 -9.96 -4.66
C ALA A 410 -2.67 -11.25 -4.13
N SER A 411 -2.21 -11.71 -2.95
CA SER A 411 -2.77 -12.86 -2.26
C SER A 411 -4.18 -12.56 -1.77
N SER A 412 -5.08 -13.55 -1.87
CA SER A 412 -6.36 -13.54 -1.17
C SER A 412 -6.18 -13.42 0.35
N ASN A 413 -7.30 -13.22 1.05
CA ASN A 413 -7.38 -13.58 2.47
C ASN A 413 -6.94 -15.04 2.67
N GLU A 414 -6.39 -15.34 3.85
CA GLU A 414 -6.01 -16.69 4.24
C GLU A 414 -7.22 -17.40 4.87
N VAL A 415 -7.46 -18.65 4.48
CA VAL A 415 -8.48 -19.51 5.09
C VAL A 415 -7.80 -20.73 5.69
N ALA A 416 -7.93 -20.91 7.01
CA ALA A 416 -7.56 -22.15 7.66
C ALA A 416 -8.64 -23.21 7.39
N THR A 417 -8.25 -24.36 6.83
CA THR A 417 -9.21 -25.42 6.50
C THR A 417 -9.84 -26.00 7.74
N VAL A 418 -11.13 -26.28 7.64
CA VAL A 418 -11.91 -26.96 8.66
C VAL A 418 -12.42 -28.30 8.12
N ASP A 419 -12.81 -29.23 9.00
CA ASP A 419 -13.36 -30.53 8.59
C ASP A 419 -14.62 -30.34 7.73
N ALA A 420 -14.58 -30.72 6.46
CA ALA A 420 -15.68 -30.54 5.53
C ALA A 420 -16.99 -31.27 5.93
N ASN A 421 -16.90 -32.28 6.79
CA ASN A 421 -18.05 -33.10 7.21
C ASN A 421 -18.70 -32.64 8.52
N ALA A 422 -18.16 -31.60 9.16
CA ALA A 422 -18.69 -31.08 10.41
C ALA A 422 -19.51 -29.80 10.19
N THR A 423 -20.53 -29.60 11.02
CA THR A 423 -21.27 -28.35 11.07
C THR A 423 -20.39 -27.27 11.71
N TYR A 424 -20.33 -26.10 11.10
CA TYR A 424 -19.68 -24.92 11.67
C TYR A 424 -20.66 -23.77 11.75
N TYR A 425 -20.48 -22.96 12.78
CA TYR A 425 -21.19 -21.72 12.97
C TYR A 425 -20.26 -20.53 12.77
N LYS A 426 -20.77 -19.48 12.13
CA LYS A 426 -20.03 -18.25 11.88
C LYS A 426 -19.88 -17.46 13.18
N VAL A 427 -18.73 -16.83 13.35
CA VAL A 427 -18.42 -15.93 14.46
C VAL A 427 -18.28 -14.52 13.89
N THR A 428 -19.21 -13.64 14.25
CA THR A 428 -19.22 -12.24 13.85
C THR A 428 -18.91 -11.38 15.07
N LEU A 429 -17.78 -10.68 15.02
CA LEU A 429 -17.37 -9.74 16.06
C LEU A 429 -17.70 -8.32 15.60
N GLY A 430 -18.49 -7.60 16.39
CA GLY A 430 -18.83 -6.21 16.11
C GLY A 430 -17.64 -5.27 16.34
N GLU A 431 -17.64 -4.14 15.66
CA GLU A 431 -16.65 -3.07 15.87
C GLU A 431 -16.66 -2.61 17.33
N THR A 432 -15.48 -2.44 17.90
CA THR A 432 -15.29 -2.02 19.29
C THR A 432 -14.61 -0.66 19.36
N PHE A 433 -14.97 0.09 20.38
CA PHE A 433 -14.39 1.39 20.66
C PHE A 433 -13.60 1.31 21.96
N GLY A 434 -12.33 1.74 21.99
CA GLY A 434 -11.53 1.74 23.23
C GLY A 434 -10.94 0.39 23.65
N GLY A 435 -10.97 -0.61 22.77
CA GLY A 435 -10.44 -1.94 23.03
C GLY A 435 -10.66 -2.87 21.85
N LYS A 436 -10.31 -4.13 22.01
CA LYS A 436 -10.47 -5.19 20.99
C LYS A 436 -10.96 -6.49 21.61
N ILE A 437 -11.50 -7.36 20.76
CA ILE A 437 -11.85 -8.73 21.10
C ILE A 437 -10.75 -9.66 20.59
N THR A 438 -10.24 -10.55 21.43
CA THR A 438 -9.35 -11.64 21.03
C THR A 438 -10.05 -12.99 21.23
N THR A 439 -9.71 -13.98 20.41
CA THR A 439 -10.32 -15.31 20.46
C THR A 439 -9.27 -16.43 20.37
N ASN A 440 -9.64 -17.64 20.79
CA ASN A 440 -8.85 -18.86 20.60
C ASN A 440 -9.07 -19.52 19.22
N LEU A 441 -9.87 -18.92 18.35
CA LEU A 441 -10.27 -19.49 17.07
C LEU A 441 -9.23 -19.18 15.99
N ASN A 442 -9.07 -20.11 15.05
CA ASN A 442 -8.29 -19.90 13.85
C ASN A 442 -9.24 -19.53 12.70
N GLY A 443 -9.56 -18.24 12.58
CA GLY A 443 -10.57 -17.72 11.66
C GLY A 443 -11.89 -17.36 12.35
N ASP A 444 -12.96 -17.27 11.56
CA ASP A 444 -14.27 -16.74 11.95
C ASP A 444 -15.34 -17.84 12.07
N LYS A 445 -14.94 -19.09 12.31
CA LYS A 445 -15.84 -20.24 12.43
C LYS A 445 -15.51 -21.09 13.66
N VAL A 446 -16.53 -21.69 14.25
CA VAL A 446 -16.41 -22.67 15.34
C VAL A 446 -17.27 -23.89 15.04
N MET A 447 -16.72 -25.09 15.27
CA MET A 447 -17.42 -26.35 15.05
C MET A 447 -18.58 -26.50 16.05
N GLU A 448 -19.71 -27.03 15.61
CA GLU A 448 -20.85 -27.36 16.46
C GLU A 448 -20.42 -28.18 17.69
N GLY A 449 -20.91 -27.77 18.87
CA GLY A 449 -20.61 -28.37 20.15
C GLY A 449 -19.24 -28.03 20.76
N LYS A 450 -18.36 -27.30 20.06
CA LYS A 450 -17.06 -26.84 20.60
C LYS A 450 -17.17 -25.49 21.30
N GLU A 451 -16.22 -25.23 22.19
CA GLU A 451 -16.13 -23.99 22.97
C GLU A 451 -15.24 -22.95 22.26
N ALA A 452 -15.76 -21.73 22.14
CA ALA A 452 -15.04 -20.55 21.69
C ALA A 452 -14.85 -19.60 22.88
N VAL A 453 -13.62 -19.14 23.10
CA VAL A 453 -13.25 -18.21 24.17
C VAL A 453 -13.07 -16.81 23.58
N PHE A 454 -13.76 -15.83 24.14
CA PHE A 454 -13.70 -14.42 23.75
C PHE A 454 -13.17 -13.60 24.93
N THR A 455 -12.13 -12.81 24.69
CA THR A 455 -11.53 -11.93 25.70
C THR A 455 -11.64 -10.48 25.24
N ALA A 456 -12.17 -9.62 26.09
CA ALA A 456 -12.20 -8.18 25.87
C ALA A 456 -10.88 -7.59 26.41
N ALA A 457 -10.03 -7.10 25.53
CA ALA A 457 -8.80 -6.41 25.88
C ALA A 457 -9.03 -4.90 25.75
N ALA A 458 -9.12 -4.21 26.88
CA ALA A 458 -9.25 -2.76 26.91
C ALA A 458 -7.93 -2.08 26.56
N ASN A 459 -8.01 -0.95 25.84
CA ASN A 459 -6.87 -0.08 25.61
C ASN A 459 -6.55 0.72 26.89
N ALA A 460 -5.38 1.35 26.96
CA ALA A 460 -5.04 2.19 28.11
C ALA A 460 -6.00 3.40 28.18
N GLY A 461 -6.50 3.70 29.37
CA GLY A 461 -7.55 4.71 29.57
C GLY A 461 -8.98 4.18 29.44
N TRP A 462 -9.13 2.89 29.16
CA TRP A 462 -10.43 2.22 28.97
C TRP A 462 -10.58 1.02 29.89
N LYS A 463 -11.84 0.69 30.20
CA LYS A 463 -12.23 -0.54 30.88
C LYS A 463 -13.37 -1.21 30.15
N PHE A 464 -13.40 -2.54 30.23
CA PHE A 464 -14.50 -3.34 29.73
C PHE A 464 -15.80 -3.02 30.50
N ALA A 465 -16.89 -2.80 29.77
CA ALA A 465 -18.19 -2.41 30.29
C ALA A 465 -19.31 -3.42 30.00
N GLY A 466 -19.03 -4.41 29.17
CA GLY A 466 -19.90 -5.55 28.98
C GLY A 466 -20.00 -6.03 27.54
N TRP A 467 -20.60 -7.20 27.36
CA TRP A 467 -20.88 -7.79 26.04
C TRP A 467 -22.27 -7.38 25.51
N SER A 468 -22.38 -7.23 24.20
CA SER A 468 -23.66 -7.12 23.47
C SER A 468 -23.64 -7.96 22.19
N GLY A 469 -24.75 -7.98 21.45
CA GLY A 469 -24.94 -8.84 20.28
C GLY A 469 -25.86 -10.03 20.59
N LYS A 470 -26.24 -10.77 19.55
CA LYS A 470 -27.23 -11.87 19.67
C LYS A 470 -26.79 -12.95 20.67
N SER A 471 -25.48 -13.20 20.77
CA SER A 471 -24.93 -14.25 21.64
C SER A 471 -24.62 -13.77 23.06
N ALA A 472 -24.77 -12.47 23.35
CA ALA A 472 -24.55 -11.93 24.69
C ALA A 472 -25.62 -12.40 25.71
N ALA A 473 -26.81 -12.78 25.25
CA ALA A 473 -27.90 -13.25 26.13
C ALA A 473 -27.58 -14.58 26.85
N GLY A 474 -26.62 -15.36 26.34
CA GLY A 474 -26.24 -16.68 26.89
C GLY A 474 -25.00 -16.67 27.79
N ILE A 475 -24.44 -15.50 28.08
CA ILE A 475 -23.21 -15.34 28.87
C ILE A 475 -23.40 -14.35 30.00
N ASP A 476 -22.49 -14.37 30.97
CA ASP A 476 -22.37 -13.29 31.95
C ASP A 476 -21.79 -12.05 31.24
N ALA A 477 -22.67 -11.09 30.96
CA ALA A 477 -22.32 -9.92 30.14
C ALA A 477 -21.24 -9.03 30.79
N GLU A 478 -21.00 -9.14 32.10
CA GLU A 478 -20.04 -8.31 32.84
C GLU A 478 -18.66 -8.97 33.01
N LYS A 479 -18.53 -10.25 32.65
CA LYS A 479 -17.26 -10.99 32.78
C LYS A 479 -16.46 -11.02 31.49
N SER A 480 -15.14 -11.07 31.65
CA SER A 480 -14.18 -11.33 30.57
C SER A 480 -12.98 -12.09 31.14
N PRO A 481 -12.51 -13.18 30.51
CA PRO A 481 -13.03 -13.78 29.27
C PRO A 481 -14.38 -14.47 29.44
N VAL A 482 -15.06 -14.74 28.33
CA VAL A 482 -16.28 -15.56 28.25
C VAL A 482 -16.08 -16.74 27.32
N THR A 483 -16.74 -17.86 27.64
CA THR A 483 -16.73 -19.07 26.82
C THR A 483 -18.13 -19.34 26.30
N ILE A 484 -18.28 -19.55 24.99
CA ILE A 484 -19.54 -19.92 24.34
C ILE A 484 -19.37 -21.28 23.69
N LYS A 485 -20.23 -22.23 24.06
CA LYS A 485 -20.37 -23.50 23.34
C LYS A 485 -21.21 -23.28 22.09
N ALA A 486 -20.67 -23.60 20.92
CA ALA A 486 -21.28 -23.29 19.64
C ALA A 486 -22.48 -24.21 19.33
N THR A 487 -23.68 -23.65 19.32
CA THR A 487 -24.93 -24.33 18.92
C THR A 487 -25.69 -23.55 17.84
N GLY A 488 -25.04 -22.53 17.27
CA GLY A 488 -25.57 -21.55 16.33
C GLY A 488 -24.50 -20.49 16.05
N ASP A 489 -24.74 -19.62 15.05
CA ASP A 489 -23.87 -18.47 14.78
C ASP A 489 -23.68 -17.61 16.04
N ILE A 490 -22.42 -17.20 16.25
CA ILE A 490 -22.02 -16.37 17.39
C ILE A 490 -21.89 -14.93 16.91
N GLU A 491 -22.61 -14.01 17.55
CA GLU A 491 -22.49 -12.58 17.31
C GLU A 491 -22.24 -11.86 18.65
N LEU A 492 -21.06 -11.25 18.77
CA LEU A 492 -20.60 -10.59 19.99
C LEU A 492 -19.96 -9.23 19.69
N THR A 493 -20.16 -8.28 20.59
CA THR A 493 -19.46 -6.99 20.60
C THR A 493 -19.06 -6.67 22.03
N ALA A 494 -17.82 -6.26 22.26
CA ALA A 494 -17.37 -5.77 23.55
C ALA A 494 -17.60 -4.25 23.62
N LYS A 495 -18.21 -3.79 24.71
CA LYS A 495 -18.33 -2.38 25.04
C LYS A 495 -17.21 -2.00 25.99
N PHE A 496 -16.58 -0.86 25.74
CA PHE A 496 -15.62 -0.25 26.65
C PHE A 496 -16.05 1.17 26.99
N VAL A 497 -15.68 1.62 28.18
CA VAL A 497 -15.90 2.98 28.70
C VAL A 497 -14.59 3.50 29.29
N GLY A 498 -14.51 4.80 29.60
CA GLY A 498 -13.37 5.38 30.29
C GLY A 498 -13.09 4.65 31.62
N ASP A 499 -11.81 4.41 31.91
CA ASP A 499 -11.39 3.83 33.19
C ASP A 499 -11.33 4.86 34.34
N GLY A 500 -11.51 6.14 34.02
CA GLY A 500 -11.43 7.28 34.94
C GLY A 500 -10.11 8.06 34.86
N SER A 501 -9.13 7.62 34.04
CA SER A 501 -7.86 8.34 33.84
C SER A 501 -7.99 9.60 33.00
N ASN A 502 -9.00 9.67 32.12
CA ASN A 502 -9.18 10.71 31.10
C ASN A 502 -7.98 10.89 30.14
N VAL A 503 -7.05 9.93 30.09
CA VAL A 503 -5.87 9.96 29.21
C VAL A 503 -5.98 8.82 28.20
N PHE A 504 -5.86 9.13 26.92
CA PHE A 504 -6.02 8.19 25.81
C PHE A 504 -4.78 8.21 24.91
N GLN A 505 -4.31 7.04 24.50
CA GLN A 505 -3.09 6.92 23.69
C GLN A 505 -3.38 7.22 22.21
N ALA A 506 -2.48 7.93 21.54
CA ALA A 506 -2.62 8.25 20.12
C ALA A 506 -2.49 6.99 19.24
N GLU A 507 -1.62 6.05 19.61
CA GLU A 507 -1.38 4.82 18.86
C GLU A 507 -2.55 3.81 18.91
N ASP A 508 -3.50 4.01 19.82
CA ASP A 508 -4.74 3.23 19.90
C ASP A 508 -5.79 3.69 18.87
N GLY A 509 -5.48 4.74 18.09
CA GLY A 509 -6.36 5.33 17.09
C GLY A 509 -6.38 4.66 15.72
N ILE A 510 -7.32 5.11 14.88
CA ILE A 510 -7.33 4.77 13.46
C ILE A 510 -6.29 5.65 12.77
N ILE A 511 -5.19 5.04 12.34
CA ILE A 511 -4.06 5.71 11.70
C ILE A 511 -4.20 5.57 10.17
N THR A 512 -4.23 6.69 9.45
CA THR A 512 -4.29 6.73 7.98
C THR A 512 -3.10 7.52 7.45
N ASN A 513 -2.27 6.90 6.60
CA ASN A 513 -1.07 7.51 6.03
C ASN A 513 -0.14 8.16 7.09
N ALA A 514 -0.02 7.50 8.24
CA ALA A 514 0.84 7.83 9.37
C ALA A 514 1.31 6.50 10.01
N ALA A 515 2.21 6.53 10.99
CA ALA A 515 2.77 5.33 11.61
C ALA A 515 2.85 5.46 13.14
N ALA A 516 2.44 4.41 13.84
CA ALA A 516 2.80 4.23 15.25
C ALA A 516 4.26 3.76 15.34
N GLU A 517 5.10 4.50 16.05
CA GLU A 517 6.54 4.28 16.18
C GLU A 517 7.00 4.33 17.63
N SER A 518 8.15 3.71 17.93
CA SER A 518 8.76 3.68 19.26
C SER A 518 10.26 4.01 19.23
N ASN A 519 10.72 4.63 18.14
CA ASN A 519 12.14 4.91 17.87
C ASN A 519 12.68 6.17 18.58
N ASN A 520 11.81 7.03 19.13
CA ASN A 520 12.19 8.16 19.97
C ASN A 520 11.78 7.87 21.42
N ALA A 521 12.67 8.03 22.40
CA ALA A 521 12.34 7.78 23.79
C ALA A 521 11.43 8.88 24.42
N GLY A 522 10.80 8.56 25.55
CA GLY A 522 10.07 9.53 26.38
C GLY A 522 8.58 9.68 26.09
N PHE A 523 8.01 8.91 25.15
CA PHE A 523 6.57 8.75 25.00
C PHE A 523 5.98 7.91 26.15
N ASN A 524 4.67 7.94 26.32
CA ASN A 524 3.95 7.10 27.27
C ASN A 524 3.21 5.99 26.50
N GLY A 525 2.82 4.91 27.17
CA GLY A 525 2.17 3.81 26.48
C GLY A 525 3.18 2.95 25.70
N THR A 526 2.84 2.58 24.46
CA THR A 526 3.62 1.60 23.69
C THR A 526 4.26 2.18 22.43
N ALA A 527 3.75 3.32 21.96
CA ALA A 527 4.27 4.04 20.80
C ALA A 527 3.83 5.52 20.87
N PHE A 528 4.21 6.28 19.85
CA PHE A 528 3.60 7.56 19.50
C PHE A 528 3.26 7.51 18.00
N VAL A 529 2.43 8.43 17.52
CA VAL A 529 2.12 8.52 16.09
C VAL A 529 2.98 9.58 15.41
N ASN A 530 3.75 9.12 14.43
CA ASN A 530 4.49 9.90 13.46
C ASN A 530 3.63 10.12 12.20
N PHE A 531 3.47 11.37 11.78
CA PHE A 531 2.73 11.68 10.56
C PHE A 531 3.65 11.48 9.34
N ALA A 532 3.07 11.47 8.16
CA ALA A 532 3.83 11.45 6.90
C ALA A 532 3.61 12.76 6.15
N ALA A 533 4.62 13.18 5.38
CA ALA A 533 4.46 14.27 4.44
C ALA A 533 3.45 13.90 3.32
N GLY A 534 2.68 14.88 2.88
CA GLY A 534 1.63 14.73 1.86
C GLY A 534 0.22 14.92 2.42
N ASP A 535 -0.75 14.92 1.50
CA ASP A 535 -2.16 14.97 1.86
C ASP A 535 -2.60 13.62 2.46
N LEU A 536 -3.54 13.66 3.41
CA LEU A 536 -4.25 12.52 4.03
C LEU A 536 -3.54 11.80 5.18
N SER A 537 -2.43 12.33 5.72
CA SER A 537 -1.87 11.81 6.98
C SER A 537 -2.73 12.26 8.16
N MET A 538 -3.38 11.31 8.83
CA MET A 538 -4.30 11.59 9.93
C MET A 538 -4.34 10.46 10.97
N ILE A 539 -4.77 10.83 12.17
CA ILE A 539 -5.14 9.91 13.24
C ILE A 539 -6.53 10.25 13.77
N GLN A 540 -7.26 9.22 14.19
CA GLN A 540 -8.51 9.34 14.93
C GLN A 540 -8.33 8.67 16.29
N VAL A 541 -8.02 9.48 17.31
CA VAL A 541 -7.73 9.01 18.68
C VAL A 541 -9.05 8.71 19.39
N PRO A 542 -9.28 7.47 19.89
CA PRO A 542 -10.47 7.15 20.64
C PRO A 542 -10.43 7.86 21.99
N VAL A 543 -11.47 8.63 22.31
CA VAL A 543 -11.64 9.28 23.61
C VAL A 543 -12.99 8.95 24.22
N TYR A 544 -13.11 9.08 25.54
CA TYR A 544 -14.36 8.92 26.28
C TYR A 544 -14.64 10.16 27.12
N ALA A 545 -15.80 10.77 26.91
CA ALA A 545 -16.29 11.89 27.71
C ALA A 545 -17.37 11.40 28.69
N GLU A 546 -17.09 11.47 29.99
CA GLU A 546 -18.01 11.04 31.06
C GLU A 546 -19.34 11.81 31.07
N VAL A 547 -19.31 13.06 30.59
CA VAL A 547 -20.51 13.91 30.42
C VAL A 547 -20.37 14.74 29.15
N ALA A 548 -21.49 15.12 28.54
CA ALA A 548 -21.47 16.10 27.46
C ALA A 548 -21.01 17.47 28.00
N GLY A 549 -20.18 18.19 27.26
CA GLY A 549 -19.67 19.48 27.69
C GLY A 549 -18.50 20.03 26.88
N GLU A 550 -18.00 21.18 27.31
CA GLU A 550 -16.75 21.77 26.85
C GLU A 550 -15.59 21.16 27.64
N TYR A 551 -14.59 20.64 26.93
CA TYR A 551 -13.37 20.06 27.46
C TYR A 551 -12.16 20.87 26.98
N GLU A 552 -11.18 21.00 27.85
CA GLU A 552 -9.80 21.31 27.47
C GLU A 552 -9.15 19.99 27.07
N VAL A 553 -8.72 19.93 25.81
CA VAL A 553 -8.04 18.80 25.21
C VAL A 553 -6.55 19.09 25.26
N VAL A 554 -5.82 18.33 26.08
CA VAL A 554 -4.39 18.46 26.27
C VAL A 554 -3.70 17.39 25.43
N VAL A 555 -2.93 17.80 24.43
CA VAL A 555 -2.23 16.93 23.50
C VAL A 555 -0.75 16.90 23.86
N ARG A 556 -0.21 15.72 24.16
CA ARG A 556 1.21 15.51 24.39
C ARG A 556 1.92 15.23 23.06
N TYR A 557 2.97 15.99 22.76
CA TYR A 557 3.64 15.94 21.46
C TYR A 557 5.16 16.18 21.53
N ALA A 558 5.88 15.74 20.51
CA ALA A 558 7.28 16.11 20.26
C ALA A 558 7.45 16.66 18.83
N ASN A 559 8.24 17.71 18.67
CA ASN A 559 8.51 18.32 17.36
C ASN A 559 9.99 18.72 17.25
N GLY A 560 10.85 17.72 17.02
CA GLY A 560 12.30 17.93 16.87
C GLY A 560 12.73 18.50 15.52
N SER A 561 11.80 19.07 14.72
CA SER A 561 12.11 19.56 13.37
C SER A 561 12.77 20.94 13.32
N GLY A 562 12.85 21.63 14.46
CA GLY A 562 13.37 23.01 14.56
C GLY A 562 12.42 24.10 14.05
N ASN A 563 11.26 23.74 13.50
CA ASN A 563 10.21 24.68 13.09
C ASN A 563 8.85 24.24 13.65
N ALA A 564 7.91 25.18 13.81
CA ALA A 564 6.55 24.82 14.17
C ALA A 564 5.88 23.98 13.07
N ARG A 565 5.12 22.95 13.47
CA ARG A 565 4.32 22.10 12.57
C ARG A 565 2.86 22.25 12.91
N SER A 566 1.97 22.17 11.91
CA SER A 566 0.54 22.38 12.14
C SER A 566 -0.29 21.14 11.82
N LEU A 567 -1.29 20.88 12.65
CA LEU A 567 -2.33 19.88 12.39
C LEU A 567 -3.70 20.54 12.48
N ALA A 568 -4.64 20.09 11.66
CA ALA A 568 -6.06 20.34 11.87
C ALA A 568 -6.55 19.42 13.00
N ALA A 569 -7.26 19.96 13.98
CA ALA A 569 -7.83 19.20 15.09
C ALA A 569 -9.36 19.34 15.12
N ALA A 570 -10.07 18.21 15.23
CA ALA A 570 -11.52 18.17 15.16
C ALA A 570 -12.14 17.26 16.22
N ALA A 571 -13.25 17.72 16.80
CA ALA A 571 -14.06 16.93 17.74
C ALA A 571 -14.79 15.77 17.01
N PRO A 572 -15.26 14.73 17.75
CA PRO A 572 -16.00 13.62 17.17
C PRO A 572 -17.19 14.08 16.31
N GLY A 573 -17.30 13.53 15.11
CA GLY A 573 -18.40 13.81 14.17
C GLY A 573 -18.26 15.11 13.36
N VAL A 574 -17.18 15.88 13.53
CA VAL A 574 -16.93 17.12 12.77
C VAL A 574 -16.34 16.83 11.39
N CYS A 575 -15.47 15.81 11.27
CA CYS A 575 -14.94 15.39 9.98
C CYS A 575 -15.77 14.24 9.38
N SER A 576 -16.33 14.45 8.19
CA SER A 576 -16.75 13.35 7.30
C SER A 576 -15.53 12.77 6.57
N ALA A 577 -15.59 11.50 6.15
CA ALA A 577 -14.44 10.76 5.61
C ALA A 577 -13.64 11.53 4.53
N GLY A 578 -12.32 11.68 4.74
CA GLY A 578 -11.37 12.37 3.84
C GLY A 578 -10.97 13.78 4.29
N ILE A 579 -9.86 14.32 3.72
CA ILE A 579 -9.29 15.64 4.08
C ILE A 579 -10.28 16.80 3.91
N ASP A 580 -11.19 16.68 2.94
CA ASP A 580 -12.18 17.70 2.64
C ASP A 580 -13.18 17.91 3.78
N GLY A 581 -13.45 16.86 4.57
CA GLY A 581 -14.33 16.92 5.74
C GLY A 581 -13.72 17.66 6.94
N CYS A 582 -12.40 17.84 6.99
CA CYS A 582 -11.70 18.55 8.07
C CYS A 582 -11.29 19.98 7.71
N LYS A 583 -11.66 20.51 6.53
CA LYS A 583 -11.27 21.87 6.08
C LYS A 583 -11.80 23.01 6.96
N SER A 584 -12.84 22.76 7.77
CA SER A 584 -13.39 23.70 8.75
C SER A 584 -12.83 23.51 10.17
N ALA A 585 -11.94 22.54 10.37
CA ALA A 585 -11.35 22.25 11.67
C ALA A 585 -10.31 23.32 12.07
N GLU A 586 -10.13 23.50 13.39
CA GLU A 586 -9.15 24.45 13.92
C GLU A 586 -7.73 23.98 13.57
N SER A 587 -6.90 24.88 13.02
CA SER A 587 -5.49 24.59 12.77
C SER A 587 -4.66 24.92 14.00
N LEU A 588 -4.12 23.87 14.63
CA LEU A 588 -3.25 23.97 15.80
C LEU A 588 -1.79 24.05 15.36
N SER A 589 -1.03 24.98 15.95
CA SER A 589 0.41 25.12 15.71
C SER A 589 1.20 24.55 16.88
N PHE A 590 2.02 23.54 16.59
CA PHE A 590 2.87 22.84 17.54
C PHE A 590 4.28 23.40 17.44
N ALA A 591 4.73 24.11 18.47
CA ALA A 591 6.06 24.71 18.52
C ALA A 591 7.17 23.64 18.42
N ALA A 592 8.35 24.01 17.92
CA ALA A 592 9.49 23.10 17.92
C ALA A 592 9.91 22.77 19.36
N THR A 593 10.04 21.48 19.68
CA THR A 593 10.67 21.03 20.91
C THR A 593 12.18 20.94 20.71
N THR A 594 12.94 20.77 21.81
CA THR A 594 14.41 20.70 21.74
C THR A 594 14.90 19.59 20.81
N ASN A 595 14.23 18.43 20.80
CA ASN A 595 14.49 17.28 19.94
C ASN A 595 13.27 16.34 19.95
N TRP A 596 13.32 15.26 19.17
CA TRP A 596 12.25 14.27 19.07
C TRP A 596 12.02 13.42 20.33
N THR A 597 12.91 13.50 21.32
CA THR A 597 12.77 12.84 22.64
C THR A 597 12.30 13.78 23.74
N THR A 598 12.07 15.06 23.42
CA THR A 598 11.53 16.08 24.32
C THR A 598 10.06 16.28 24.02
N TRP A 599 9.24 16.03 25.02
CA TRP A 599 7.78 16.01 24.91
C TRP A 599 7.18 17.19 25.68
N GLU A 600 6.27 17.90 25.03
CA GLU A 600 5.54 19.05 25.56
C GLU A 600 4.03 18.84 25.41
N THR A 601 3.23 19.78 25.91
CA THR A 601 1.77 19.73 25.81
C THR A 601 1.23 20.97 25.13
N LEU A 602 0.29 20.79 24.20
CA LEU A 602 -0.54 21.84 23.61
C LEU A 602 -1.98 21.64 24.05
N SER A 603 -2.69 22.71 24.43
CA SER A 603 -4.09 22.62 24.86
C SER A 603 -5.00 23.45 23.97
N PHE A 604 -6.18 22.94 23.67
CA PHE A 604 -7.25 23.66 22.98
C PHE A 604 -8.62 23.24 23.53
N LYS A 605 -9.69 23.95 23.18
CA LYS A 605 -11.03 23.65 23.67
C LYS A 605 -11.84 22.90 22.62
N ALA A 606 -12.54 21.86 23.03
CA ALA A 606 -13.46 21.11 22.18
C ALA A 606 -14.76 20.81 22.92
N LYS A 607 -15.88 20.85 22.19
CA LYS A 607 -17.17 20.41 22.73
C LYS A 607 -17.39 18.94 22.39
N LEU A 608 -17.58 18.11 23.42
CA LEU A 608 -17.74 16.66 23.29
C LEU A 608 -19.14 16.24 23.75
N ALA A 609 -19.73 15.26 23.05
CA ALA A 609 -20.92 14.56 23.52
C ALA A 609 -20.52 13.53 24.59
N GLU A 610 -21.48 13.14 25.45
CA GLU A 610 -21.28 12.06 26.41
C GLU A 610 -21.01 10.74 25.68
N GLY A 611 -20.05 9.97 26.18
CA GLY A 611 -19.66 8.66 25.68
C GLY A 611 -18.40 8.66 24.82
N ALA A 612 -18.26 7.60 24.04
CA ALA A 612 -17.10 7.34 23.21
C ALA A 612 -17.15 8.12 21.89
N GLY A 613 -16.01 8.63 21.42
CA GLY A 613 -15.89 9.31 20.13
C GLY A 613 -14.44 9.52 19.70
N TYR A 614 -14.21 9.85 18.42
CA TYR A 614 -12.87 10.05 17.89
C TYR A 614 -12.46 11.53 17.82
N MET A 615 -11.34 11.88 18.45
CA MET A 615 -10.65 13.14 18.20
C MET A 615 -9.76 12.97 16.97
N THR A 616 -9.97 13.78 15.93
CA THR A 616 -9.20 13.69 14.69
C THR A 616 -8.08 14.71 14.67
N PHE A 617 -6.87 14.28 14.27
CA PHE A 617 -5.74 15.15 13.96
C PHE A 617 -5.22 14.84 12.55
N ALA A 618 -5.03 15.85 11.70
CA ALA A 618 -4.61 15.64 10.31
C ALA A 618 -3.58 16.69 9.85
N THR A 619 -2.66 16.31 8.97
CA THR A 619 -1.69 17.24 8.38
C THR A 619 -2.37 18.32 7.54
N VAL A 620 -1.82 19.54 7.59
CA VAL A 620 -2.30 20.69 6.81
C VAL A 620 -1.20 21.17 5.86
N GLY A 621 -1.54 21.38 4.59
CA GLY A 621 -0.63 21.98 3.61
C GLY A 621 0.48 21.06 3.09
N GLY A 622 0.27 19.74 3.12
CA GLY A 622 1.17 18.74 2.53
C GLY A 622 2.49 18.51 3.26
N ASN A 623 2.74 19.20 4.38
CA ASN A 623 3.90 18.97 5.23
C ASN A 623 3.64 17.83 6.23
N ASP A 624 4.72 17.26 6.74
CA ASP A 624 4.69 16.31 7.85
C ASP A 624 4.30 17.00 9.19
N GLY A 625 3.79 16.24 10.16
CA GLY A 625 3.27 16.69 11.47
C GLY A 625 4.23 16.47 12.65
N PRO A 626 3.93 16.98 13.86
CA PRO A 626 4.63 16.60 15.08
C PRO A 626 4.34 15.12 15.46
N ASN A 627 5.16 14.52 16.31
CA ASN A 627 4.84 13.22 16.91
C ASN A 627 3.77 13.42 17.99
N LEU A 628 2.63 12.73 17.91
CA LEU A 628 1.58 12.76 18.94
C LEU A 628 1.63 11.52 19.81
N ASP A 629 1.56 11.69 21.13
CA ASP A 629 1.65 10.60 22.11
C ASP A 629 0.31 10.33 22.80
N GLN A 630 -0.26 11.33 23.47
CA GLN A 630 -1.48 11.16 24.27
C GLN A 630 -2.42 12.35 24.14
N VAL A 631 -3.71 12.07 24.35
CA VAL A 631 -4.77 13.07 24.52
C VAL A 631 -5.36 12.93 25.92
N GLU A 632 -5.27 13.98 26.71
CA GLU A 632 -5.94 14.10 28.01
C GLU A 632 -7.17 15.01 27.89
N LEU A 633 -8.30 14.57 28.44
CA LEU A 633 -9.53 15.35 28.50
C LEU A 633 -9.76 15.95 29.89
N LYS A 634 -9.82 17.28 29.96
CA LYS A 634 -10.17 18.01 31.19
C LYS A 634 -11.50 18.69 31.01
N LEU A 635 -12.51 18.28 31.79
CA LEU A 635 -13.82 18.93 31.72
C LEU A 635 -13.70 20.39 32.18
N VAL A 636 -13.98 21.32 31.27
CA VAL A 636 -14.04 22.76 31.57
C VAL A 636 -15.43 23.13 32.05
N LYS A 637 -16.44 22.66 31.33
CA LYS A 637 -17.84 22.93 31.64
C LYS A 637 -18.72 21.81 31.13
N ALA A 638 -19.36 21.07 32.04
CA ALA A 638 -20.46 20.19 31.65
C ALA A 638 -21.56 21.02 30.98
N ASP A 639 -22.09 20.53 29.86
CA ASP A 639 -23.37 21.03 29.38
C ASP A 639 -24.37 20.82 30.51
N GLY A 640 -25.14 21.86 30.83
CA GLY A 640 -26.11 21.80 31.92
C GLY A 640 -27.05 20.63 31.67
N THR A 641 -26.91 19.57 32.46
CA THR A 641 -27.90 18.52 32.53
C THR A 641 -29.15 19.17 33.12
N THR A 642 -30.13 19.49 32.28
CA THR A 642 -31.49 19.64 32.81
C THR A 642 -31.96 18.24 33.16
N VAL A 643 -31.60 17.82 34.37
CA VAL A 643 -32.25 16.71 35.04
C VAL A 643 -33.70 17.15 35.25
N ILE A 644 -34.65 16.66 34.45
CA ILE A 644 -36.01 16.53 34.97
C ILE A 644 -36.01 15.26 35.83
N ARG A 645 -35.59 15.40 37.08
CA ARG A 645 -35.99 14.52 38.18
C ARG A 645 -36.44 15.43 39.31
N GLY A 646 -37.76 15.58 39.43
CA GLY A 646 -38.35 16.43 40.46
C GLY A 646 -39.73 17.00 40.17
N LEU A 647 -40.68 16.18 39.70
CA LEU A 647 -41.92 16.10 40.46
C LEU A 647 -41.86 14.73 41.14
N ALA A 648 -41.03 14.54 42.16
CA ALA A 648 -41.23 15.20 43.43
C ALA A 648 -39.93 15.30 44.26
N THR A 649 -39.85 16.36 45.06
CA THR A 649 -39.35 16.24 46.42
C THR A 649 -40.58 16.15 47.34
N PRO A 650 -40.64 15.22 48.33
CA PRO A 650 -41.76 15.16 49.26
C PRO A 650 -41.84 16.47 50.06
N GLY A 651 -42.95 17.22 49.95
CA GLY A 651 -43.19 18.36 50.84
C GLY A 651 -43.96 19.57 50.31
N GLN A 652 -44.24 19.73 49.01
CA GLN A 652 -45.16 20.77 48.53
C GLN A 652 -46.50 20.17 48.10
N GLN A 653 -47.54 20.50 48.86
CA GLN A 653 -48.92 20.14 48.58
C GLN A 653 -49.42 20.95 47.38
N LEU A 654 -49.59 20.31 46.22
CA LEU A 654 -50.20 20.91 45.05
C LEU A 654 -51.71 21.12 45.31
N VAL A 655 -52.21 22.34 45.06
CA VAL A 655 -53.64 22.66 45.20
C VAL A 655 -54.45 22.20 43.97
N PRO A 656 -55.74 21.85 44.11
CA PRO A 656 -56.54 21.18 43.07
C PRO A 656 -56.83 21.97 41.78
N THR A 657 -56.28 23.17 41.62
CA THR A 657 -56.59 24.12 40.54
C THR A 657 -55.50 24.24 39.46
N THR A 658 -54.38 23.54 39.59
CA THR A 658 -53.30 23.55 38.57
C THR A 658 -53.71 22.77 37.32
N ARG A 659 -53.58 23.38 36.14
CA ARG A 659 -53.84 22.73 34.85
C ARG A 659 -52.57 22.52 34.05
N VAL A 660 -52.47 21.36 33.41
CA VAL A 660 -51.39 20.99 32.48
C VAL A 660 -52.02 20.70 31.12
N ARG A 661 -51.51 21.36 30.08
CA ARG A 661 -52.04 21.33 28.72
C ARG A 661 -50.94 21.02 27.73
N LEU A 662 -51.22 20.19 26.75
CA LEU A 662 -50.30 19.86 25.67
C LEU A 662 -50.88 20.34 24.35
N PHE A 663 -50.11 21.09 23.58
CA PHE A 663 -50.47 21.65 22.29
C PHE A 663 -49.56 21.12 21.18
N THR A 664 -50.02 21.15 19.94
CA THR A 664 -49.13 21.10 18.77
C THR A 664 -48.27 22.37 18.73
N LEU A 665 -47.18 22.36 17.96
CA LEU A 665 -46.41 23.58 17.70
C LEU A 665 -47.19 24.65 16.93
N THR A 666 -48.28 24.28 16.26
CA THR A 666 -49.21 25.20 15.60
C THR A 666 -50.25 25.80 16.55
N GLY A 667 -50.20 25.46 17.85
CA GLY A 667 -51.04 26.05 18.88
C GLY A 667 -52.38 25.34 19.12
N GLN A 668 -52.61 24.16 18.53
CA GLN A 668 -53.83 23.39 18.77
C GLN A 668 -53.72 22.59 20.07
N LEU A 669 -54.69 22.72 20.97
CA LEU A 669 -54.73 21.94 22.22
C LEU A 669 -55.02 20.47 21.90
N ILE A 670 -54.13 19.58 22.33
CA ILE A 670 -54.20 18.13 22.13
C ILE A 670 -54.77 17.43 23.36
N ARG A 671 -54.28 17.76 24.55
CA ARG A 671 -54.78 17.20 25.82
C ARG A 671 -54.69 18.22 26.95
N GLU A 672 -55.60 18.12 27.90
CA GLU A 672 -55.60 18.91 29.14
C GLU A 672 -55.89 17.99 30.33
N SER A 673 -55.21 18.25 31.44
CA SER A 673 -55.41 17.55 32.71
C SER A 673 -55.35 18.55 33.86
N VAL A 674 -56.09 18.27 34.93
CA VAL A 674 -56.01 19.00 36.19
C VAL A 674 -55.12 18.18 37.13
N GLY A 675 -54.00 18.76 37.58
CA GLY A 675 -52.99 18.06 38.38
C GLY A 675 -51.56 18.22 37.85
N SER A 676 -50.73 17.18 38.02
CA SER A 676 -49.27 17.25 37.84
C SER A 676 -48.73 16.65 36.54
N SER A 677 -49.54 16.00 35.71
CA SER A 677 -49.07 15.35 34.47
C SER A 677 -50.12 15.34 33.35
N VAL A 678 -49.64 15.16 32.11
CA VAL A 678 -50.44 14.88 30.92
C VAL A 678 -49.77 13.75 30.14
N SER A 679 -50.55 12.77 29.66
CA SER A 679 -50.02 11.62 28.92
C SER A 679 -49.66 11.98 27.48
N THR A 680 -48.53 11.45 26.99
CA THR A 680 -48.10 11.52 25.59
C THR A 680 -48.33 10.20 24.84
N GLU A 681 -49.01 9.24 25.46
CA GLU A 681 -49.28 7.93 24.88
C GLU A 681 -50.18 8.05 23.64
N ASN A 682 -49.84 7.27 22.61
CA ASN A 682 -50.49 7.26 21.29
C ASN A 682 -50.42 8.60 20.52
N LEU A 683 -49.52 9.51 20.91
CA LEU A 683 -49.16 10.65 20.06
C LEU A 683 -48.11 10.24 19.04
N ALA A 684 -48.22 10.77 17.82
CA ALA A 684 -47.19 10.56 16.81
C ALA A 684 -45.85 11.15 17.27
N PRO A 685 -44.71 10.50 16.96
CA PRO A 685 -43.38 11.06 17.22
C PRO A 685 -43.27 12.48 16.65
N GLY A 686 -42.81 13.43 17.45
CA GLY A 686 -42.83 14.84 17.07
C GLY A 686 -42.61 15.80 18.23
N MET A 687 -42.65 17.10 17.93
CA MET A 687 -42.49 18.18 18.92
C MET A 687 -43.85 18.75 19.33
N TYR A 688 -44.02 19.02 20.62
CA TYR A 688 -45.26 19.50 21.22
C TYR A 688 -44.96 20.60 22.24
N LEU A 689 -45.90 21.53 22.46
CA LEU A 689 -45.78 22.58 23.48
C LEU A 689 -46.55 22.17 24.74
N LEU A 690 -45.85 21.94 25.84
CA LEU A 690 -46.43 21.70 27.16
C LEU A 690 -46.59 23.02 27.91
N GLN A 691 -47.78 23.28 28.43
CA GLN A 691 -48.11 24.46 29.23
C GLN A 691 -48.65 24.00 30.59
N ARG A 692 -48.20 24.64 31.68
CA ARG A 692 -48.74 24.43 33.02
C ARG A 692 -49.07 25.77 33.67
N GLY A 693 -50.24 25.88 34.30
CA GLY A 693 -50.56 27.04 35.13
C GLY A 693 -51.71 26.85 36.09
N ASP A 694 -51.70 27.62 37.18
CA ASP A 694 -52.68 27.59 38.28
C ASP A 694 -53.45 28.91 38.44
N GLY A 695 -53.44 29.74 37.40
CA GLY A 695 -54.07 31.07 37.39
C GLY A 695 -53.13 32.19 37.86
N SER A 696 -52.05 31.88 38.58
CA SER A 696 -51.06 32.87 39.05
C SER A 696 -49.73 32.80 38.32
N LEU A 697 -49.36 31.62 37.83
CA LEU A 697 -48.15 31.37 37.05
C LEU A 697 -48.47 30.52 35.84
N LEU A 698 -47.87 30.84 34.69
CA LEU A 698 -48.02 30.07 33.47
C LEU A 698 -46.63 29.81 32.87
N ARG A 699 -46.24 28.54 32.81
CA ARG A 699 -44.95 28.09 32.27
C ARG A 699 -45.18 27.24 31.02
N GLN A 700 -44.34 27.45 30.02
CA GLN A 700 -44.39 26.71 28.75
C GLN A 700 -43.04 26.08 28.45
N GLN A 701 -43.06 24.88 27.86
CA GLN A 701 -41.88 24.15 27.45
C GLN A 701 -42.20 23.33 26.18
N ILE A 702 -41.29 23.34 25.20
CA ILE A 702 -41.41 22.43 24.07
C ILE A 702 -40.83 21.07 24.47
N ILE A 703 -41.59 20.00 24.22
CA ILE A 703 -41.22 18.61 24.49
C ILE A 703 -41.16 17.81 23.19
N ARG A 704 -40.33 16.77 23.15
CA ARG A 704 -40.25 15.82 22.03
C ARG A 704 -40.83 14.48 22.46
N VAL A 705 -41.86 14.02 21.77
CA VAL A 705 -42.36 12.64 21.87
C VAL A 705 -41.56 11.82 20.87
N LYS A 706 -40.94 10.73 21.34
CA LYS A 706 -40.11 9.83 20.54
C LYS A 706 -40.91 8.65 20.04
#